data_AF-A0A147GL66-F1
#
_entry.id   AF-A0A147GL66-F1
#
_cell.length_a   1.000
_cell.length_b   1.000
_cell.length_c   1.000
_cell.angle_alpha   90.00
_cell.angle_beta   90.00
_cell.angle_gamma   90.00
#
_symmetry.space_group_name_H-M   'P 1'
#
loop_
_entity.id
_entity.type
_entity.pdbx_description
1 polymer ?
#
loop_
_entity_poly.entity_id
_entity_poly.type
_entity_poly.pdbx_seq_one_letter_code
_entity_poly.pdbx_strand_id
1 'polypeptide(L)'
;VDAASGDVAVTAGIDIVDGDLTEDANADITANRLRLTAAQSDAAGGIGFGSVLNALETQVATLTASAGTRGLFLAERDAVAIDSVTVNVRLVLADGTAAGSTTSTAQEDLTATGSGALVLRAGGDITVGGTAATNGVTSAGGNVLLESTGGALVLNTAVSAAGGHVSVRAATRIDAVAGIATSGSGTLEVVAANGALTQSATSAFTSGSGDIRLQATGNVTLARVSTTGNLSVDANAGSILDADTAANERVLNLSANGLRLMAAGSVGTAANALEIDATTLAAYAGTTGVFLLESNGLTVGTVANAIRQVGADGSVGAALATGGSRVDVAGNLSDIVTGASAHVVLQSTTGDLVLNDGGNADGVAIRAGNVDGTSGNVLVEALAGAVTGNADIRSAGTSGANDGGWVTVKGSTGVRFTGAAGITTGILGAVNVESAAGSIVQASGNAITAGGSVRLVAAQDVSVGVITVTSSGGSVSITASAGSILDADGTAGESALNITTGTASGSLRLKAGAAIGAAGNLLETRTVNLSALAGNGGLFLAERDGVNVTTVSVAVQAVTATGALAAASLSTDAGQSDLRTAGGDGSIVLTNAAGTLTLTDGASGATDGVAVSANGRGNVLLQSAGAIALADNADVLSGSGNISILATGALSLAAGADVRT
;
A
#
# COMPACT_ATOMS: atom_id res chain seq x y z
N VAL A 1 -6.64 -22.44 49.62
CA VAL A 1 -5.29 -22.89 50.04
C VAL A 1 -4.42 -21.66 50.19
N ASP A 2 -3.89 -21.40 51.39
CA ASP A 2 -2.94 -20.30 51.61
C ASP A 2 -1.61 -20.87 52.12
N ALA A 3 -0.59 -20.87 51.26
CA ALA A 3 0.77 -21.29 51.58
C ALA A 3 1.71 -20.08 51.82
N ALA A 4 1.19 -18.85 51.81
CA ALA A 4 1.97 -17.62 51.82
C ALA A 4 3.10 -17.63 50.76
N SER A 5 4.35 -17.82 51.19
CA SER A 5 5.54 -17.89 50.31
C SER A 5 5.95 -19.32 49.92
N GLY A 6 5.21 -20.33 50.37
CA GLY A 6 5.43 -21.73 50.00
C GLY A 6 4.93 -22.06 48.60
N ASP A 7 5.30 -23.25 48.12
CA ASP A 7 4.83 -23.77 46.83
C ASP A 7 3.66 -24.73 47.01
N VAL A 8 2.73 -24.75 46.06
CA VAL A 8 1.54 -25.60 46.07
C VAL A 8 1.52 -26.48 44.82
N ALA A 9 1.25 -27.76 45.01
CA ALA A 9 0.90 -28.67 43.92
C ALA A 9 -0.49 -29.26 44.18
N VAL A 10 -1.40 -29.11 43.21
CA VAL A 10 -2.72 -29.73 43.22
C VAL A 10 -2.78 -30.72 42.06
N THR A 11 -3.08 -31.98 42.37
CA THR A 11 -3.24 -33.03 41.37
C THR A 11 -4.56 -33.74 41.59
N ALA A 12 -5.46 -33.66 40.61
CA ALA A 12 -6.76 -34.30 40.63
C ALA A 12 -6.85 -35.38 39.54
N GLY A 13 -7.54 -36.47 39.85
CA GLY A 13 -7.78 -37.54 38.89
C GLY A 13 -8.73 -37.15 37.75
N ILE A 14 -9.60 -36.17 38.00
CA ILE A 14 -10.54 -35.62 37.01
C ILE A 14 -10.41 -34.11 37.05
N ASP A 15 -11.00 -33.47 38.06
CA ASP A 15 -11.32 -32.04 38.03
C ASP A 15 -10.71 -31.30 39.22
N ILE A 16 -10.17 -30.11 38.96
CA ILE A 16 -9.90 -29.08 39.97
C ILE A 16 -10.96 -28.00 39.75
N VAL A 17 -11.86 -27.82 40.71
CA VAL A 17 -12.98 -26.88 40.61
C VAL A 17 -12.84 -25.88 41.75
N ASP A 18 -13.12 -24.62 41.44
CA ASP A 18 -13.44 -23.62 42.45
C ASP A 18 -14.67 -24.09 43.25
N GLY A 19 -14.58 -23.96 44.57
CA GLY A 19 -15.59 -24.41 45.53
C GLY A 19 -16.68 -23.39 45.81
N ASP A 20 -16.53 -22.16 45.32
CA ASP A 20 -17.53 -21.11 45.46
C ASP A 20 -18.71 -21.33 44.46
N LEU A 21 -19.80 -20.60 44.68
CA LEU A 21 -20.99 -20.65 43.81
C LEU A 21 -21.13 -19.38 42.95
N THR A 22 -20.28 -18.38 43.18
CA THR A 22 -20.30 -17.04 42.58
C THR A 22 -18.94 -16.36 42.79
N GLU A 23 -18.35 -15.87 41.70
CA GLU A 23 -17.16 -15.00 41.67
C GLU A 23 -16.97 -14.17 42.95
N ASP A 24 -16.01 -14.60 43.78
CA ASP A 24 -15.48 -13.80 44.86
C ASP A 24 -14.09 -13.22 44.51
N ALA A 25 -13.66 -12.20 45.26
CA ALA A 25 -12.40 -11.51 44.99
C ALA A 25 -11.20 -12.16 45.72
N ASN A 26 -11.43 -13.26 46.43
CA ASN A 26 -10.47 -13.95 47.24
C ASN A 26 -9.74 -14.97 46.37
N ALA A 27 -8.43 -15.13 46.59
CA ALA A 27 -7.70 -16.18 45.90
C ALA A 27 -8.07 -17.54 46.53
N ASP A 28 -8.49 -18.48 45.70
CA ASP A 28 -8.56 -19.90 46.08
C ASP A 28 -7.19 -20.44 46.42
N ILE A 29 -6.14 -20.00 45.72
CA ILE A 29 -4.76 -20.42 45.99
C ILE A 29 -3.81 -19.22 46.06
N THR A 30 -3.24 -19.00 47.24
CA THR A 30 -2.12 -18.08 47.46
C THR A 30 -0.84 -18.88 47.71
N ALA A 31 0.18 -18.68 46.86
CA ALA A 31 1.46 -19.38 46.92
C ALA A 31 2.57 -18.60 46.19
N ASN A 32 3.83 -18.98 46.37
CA ASN A 32 4.91 -18.46 45.52
C ASN A 32 4.89 -19.13 44.14
N ARG A 33 4.82 -20.47 44.10
CA ARG A 33 4.72 -21.25 42.87
C ARG A 33 3.56 -22.24 42.94
N LEU A 34 2.84 -22.39 41.83
CA LEU A 34 1.68 -23.27 41.73
C LEU A 34 1.80 -24.23 40.55
N ARG A 35 1.58 -25.51 40.86
CA ARG A 35 1.53 -26.60 39.90
C ARG A 35 0.14 -27.23 39.92
N LEU A 36 -0.60 -27.14 38.82
CA LEU A 36 -1.94 -27.73 38.69
C LEU A 36 -1.94 -28.88 37.67
N THR A 37 -2.56 -30.00 38.01
CA THR A 37 -2.73 -31.12 37.08
C THR A 37 -4.10 -31.74 37.27
N ALA A 38 -4.94 -31.68 36.24
CA ALA A 38 -6.25 -32.29 36.19
C ALA A 38 -6.30 -33.28 35.01
N ALA A 39 -6.43 -34.57 35.33
CA ALA A 39 -6.43 -35.72 34.42
C ALA A 39 -5.16 -35.89 33.55
N GLN A 40 -4.52 -37.05 33.69
CA GLN A 40 -3.45 -37.52 32.81
C GLN A 40 -4.10 -38.17 31.58
N SER A 41 -3.97 -37.56 30.39
CA SER A 41 -4.31 -38.09 29.06
C SER A 41 -5.74 -38.66 28.88
N ASP A 42 -6.57 -37.92 28.15
CA ASP A 42 -7.84 -38.36 27.51
C ASP A 42 -9.11 -38.45 28.39
N ALA A 43 -9.02 -38.19 29.69
CA ALA A 43 -10.18 -38.11 30.57
C ALA A 43 -10.79 -36.68 30.59
N ALA A 44 -12.05 -36.60 31.00
CA ALA A 44 -12.83 -35.36 31.14
C ALA A 44 -12.34 -34.47 32.29
N GLY A 45 -11.03 -34.21 32.40
CA GLY A 45 -10.49 -33.35 33.43
C GLY A 45 -10.42 -31.89 33.00
N GLY A 46 -10.75 -30.99 33.91
CA GLY A 46 -10.54 -29.56 33.75
C GLY A 46 -10.05 -28.90 35.02
N ILE A 47 -9.56 -27.68 34.86
CA ILE A 47 -9.14 -26.81 35.97
C ILE A 47 -9.98 -25.53 35.87
N GLY A 48 -10.73 -25.21 36.92
CA GLY A 48 -11.61 -24.03 36.96
C GLY A 48 -12.73 -24.07 35.90
N PHE A 49 -13.12 -25.24 35.39
CA PHE A 49 -14.12 -25.29 34.33
C PHE A 49 -15.50 -24.92 34.86
N GLY A 50 -16.16 -24.02 34.15
CA GLY A 50 -17.44 -23.43 34.49
C GLY A 50 -17.58 -22.13 33.70
N SER A 51 -18.71 -21.45 33.78
CA SER A 51 -18.82 -20.07 33.24
C SER A 51 -17.72 -19.17 33.82
N VAL A 52 -17.57 -17.94 33.31
CA VAL A 52 -16.73 -16.86 33.91
C VAL A 52 -16.86 -16.69 35.42
N LEU A 53 -17.90 -17.26 36.03
CA LEU A 53 -18.23 -17.22 37.45
C LEU A 53 -17.52 -18.29 38.31
N ASN A 54 -16.78 -19.25 37.72
CA ASN A 54 -16.10 -20.34 38.45
C ASN A 54 -14.67 -20.60 37.90
N ALA A 55 -13.96 -19.57 37.45
CA ALA A 55 -12.53 -19.71 37.19
C ALA A 55 -11.83 -20.08 38.52
N LEU A 56 -10.62 -20.66 38.48
CA LEU A 56 -9.88 -20.85 39.74
C LEU A 56 -9.09 -19.56 40.03
N GLU A 57 -9.43 -18.85 41.10
CA GLU A 57 -8.75 -17.62 41.52
C GLU A 57 -7.42 -17.91 42.20
N THR A 58 -6.39 -17.23 41.75
CA THR A 58 -5.02 -17.50 42.18
C THR A 58 -4.25 -16.21 42.47
N GLN A 59 -3.27 -16.32 43.35
CA GLN A 59 -2.31 -15.26 43.64
C GLN A 59 -0.93 -15.89 43.76
N VAL A 60 -0.25 -16.04 42.62
CA VAL A 60 1.05 -16.73 42.54
C VAL A 60 2.04 -16.01 41.65
N ALA A 61 3.34 -16.20 41.92
CA ALA A 61 4.40 -15.62 41.10
C ALA A 61 4.73 -16.49 39.88
N THR A 62 4.72 -17.82 40.03
CA THR A 62 4.97 -18.77 38.93
C THR A 62 3.91 -19.85 38.88
N LEU A 63 3.39 -20.12 37.68
CA LEU A 63 2.28 -21.04 37.45
C LEU A 63 2.60 -22.01 36.30
N THR A 64 2.18 -23.26 36.48
CA THR A 64 2.03 -24.23 35.40
C THR A 64 0.75 -25.01 35.60
N ALA A 65 0.09 -25.38 34.51
CA ALA A 65 -1.16 -26.12 34.56
C ALA A 65 -1.31 -27.07 33.37
N SER A 66 -1.77 -28.30 33.64
CA SER A 66 -2.16 -29.27 32.62
C SER A 66 -3.58 -29.73 32.86
N ALA A 67 -4.45 -29.51 31.87
CA ALA A 67 -5.85 -29.89 31.85
C ALA A 67 -6.18 -30.85 30.69
N GLY A 68 -7.28 -31.60 30.88
CA GLY A 68 -7.85 -32.51 29.89
C GLY A 68 -8.79 -31.80 28.90
N THR A 69 -9.87 -32.48 28.52
CA THR A 69 -10.83 -32.03 27.49
C THR A 69 -11.81 -30.95 27.96
N ARG A 70 -11.91 -30.67 29.26
CA ARG A 70 -12.80 -29.63 29.82
C ARG A 70 -12.15 -28.26 29.87
N GLY A 71 -10.84 -28.18 29.65
CA GLY A 71 -10.11 -26.91 29.55
C GLY A 71 -9.54 -26.41 30.88
N LEU A 72 -8.99 -25.21 30.82
CA LEU A 72 -8.27 -24.52 31.89
C LEU A 72 -8.81 -23.09 31.98
N PHE A 73 -9.30 -22.69 33.15
CA PHE A 73 -9.77 -21.32 33.41
C PHE A 73 -9.16 -20.82 34.71
N LEU A 74 -8.37 -19.75 34.62
CA LEU A 74 -7.61 -19.20 35.72
C LEU A 74 -7.77 -17.68 35.79
N ALA A 75 -7.95 -17.18 37.00
CA ALA A 75 -7.99 -15.76 37.32
C ALA A 75 -6.88 -15.41 38.31
N GLU A 76 -5.74 -14.96 37.79
CA GLU A 76 -4.61 -14.48 38.60
C GLU A 76 -4.84 -13.04 39.05
N ARG A 77 -4.72 -12.78 40.35
CA ARG A 77 -4.96 -11.43 40.89
C ARG A 77 -3.85 -10.43 40.59
N ASP A 78 -2.60 -10.91 40.53
CA ASP A 78 -1.41 -10.08 40.36
C ASP A 78 -0.71 -10.40 39.02
N ALA A 79 0.58 -10.12 38.92
CA ALA A 79 1.41 -10.56 37.80
C ALA A 79 1.77 -12.04 37.95
N VAL A 80 1.85 -12.76 36.84
CA VAL A 80 2.15 -14.20 36.81
C VAL A 80 3.19 -14.53 35.73
N ALA A 81 4.13 -15.42 36.06
CA ALA A 81 5.02 -16.05 35.11
C ALA A 81 4.60 -17.50 34.84
N ILE A 82 4.48 -17.89 33.58
CA ILE A 82 4.32 -19.29 33.19
C ILE A 82 5.71 -19.89 33.00
N ASP A 83 6.10 -20.82 33.85
CA ASP A 83 7.46 -21.39 33.88
C ASP A 83 7.49 -22.73 34.65
N SER A 84 8.68 -23.34 34.74
CA SER A 84 8.89 -24.61 35.44
C SER A 84 8.61 -24.52 36.92
N VAL A 85 7.72 -25.40 37.39
CA VAL A 85 7.44 -25.58 38.82
C VAL A 85 7.73 -27.02 39.24
N THR A 86 8.55 -27.14 40.29
CA THR A 86 8.70 -28.36 41.10
C THR A 86 8.26 -28.06 42.53
N VAL A 87 7.55 -28.97 43.17
CA VAL A 87 7.09 -28.81 44.56
C VAL A 87 7.70 -29.90 45.43
N ASN A 88 8.25 -29.52 46.57
CA ASN A 88 8.79 -30.43 47.57
C ASN A 88 7.81 -30.58 48.73
N VAL A 89 7.40 -31.81 49.02
CA VAL A 89 6.51 -32.10 50.16
C VAL A 89 7.13 -33.18 51.05
N ARG A 90 6.82 -33.13 52.34
CA ARG A 90 7.03 -34.25 53.27
C ARG A 90 5.68 -34.79 53.68
N LEU A 91 5.44 -36.06 53.42
CA LEU A 91 4.20 -36.71 53.83
C LEU A 91 4.24 -37.00 55.32
N VAL A 92 3.11 -36.85 56.00
CA VAL A 92 2.96 -37.36 57.37
C VAL A 92 2.67 -38.86 57.25
N LEU A 93 3.54 -39.68 57.81
CA LEU A 93 3.37 -41.13 57.89
C LEU A 93 2.22 -41.46 58.86
N ALA A 94 1.68 -42.67 58.77
CA ALA A 94 0.57 -43.10 59.64
C ALA A 94 0.92 -43.07 61.13
N ASP A 95 2.21 -43.05 61.49
CA ASP A 95 2.71 -42.91 62.86
C ASP A 95 2.87 -41.44 63.31
N GLY A 96 2.50 -40.47 62.47
CA GLY A 96 2.61 -39.04 62.74
C GLY A 96 4.01 -38.44 62.49
N THR A 97 4.99 -39.24 62.05
CA THR A 97 6.32 -38.75 61.70
C THR A 97 6.36 -38.22 60.27
N ALA A 98 7.32 -37.35 59.96
CA ALA A 98 7.52 -36.87 58.60
C ALA A 98 8.32 -37.89 57.78
N ALA A 99 7.80 -38.28 56.62
CA ALA A 99 8.51 -39.02 55.61
C ALA A 99 9.69 -38.20 55.04
N GLY A 100 10.54 -38.87 54.26
CA GLY A 100 11.53 -38.19 53.42
C GLY A 100 10.85 -37.19 52.47
N SER A 101 11.60 -36.15 52.08
CA SER A 101 11.12 -35.17 51.11
C SER A 101 10.90 -35.84 49.77
N THR A 102 9.71 -35.71 49.20
CA THR A 102 9.38 -36.10 47.84
C THR A 102 9.23 -34.86 46.99
N THR A 103 9.95 -34.82 45.87
CA THR A 103 9.88 -33.74 44.88
C THR A 103 8.96 -34.17 43.76
N SER A 104 8.05 -33.31 43.32
CA SER A 104 7.28 -33.55 42.12
C SER A 104 8.18 -33.59 40.88
N THR A 105 7.73 -34.23 39.82
CA THR A 105 8.31 -33.98 38.50
C THR A 105 8.18 -32.50 38.16
N ALA A 106 9.16 -31.95 37.44
CA ALA A 106 9.03 -30.63 36.85
C ALA A 106 7.84 -30.62 35.89
N GLN A 107 7.03 -29.56 35.97
CA GLN A 107 5.98 -29.28 35.02
C GLN A 107 6.17 -27.84 34.56
N GLU A 108 6.03 -27.63 33.26
CA GLU A 108 6.14 -26.33 32.60
C GLU A 108 4.85 -26.06 31.84
N ASP A 109 4.67 -24.81 31.42
CA ASP A 109 3.66 -24.39 30.45
C ASP A 109 2.21 -24.45 30.95
N LEU A 110 1.30 -23.94 30.11
CA LEU A 110 -0.15 -24.15 30.22
C LEU A 110 -0.59 -25.06 29.07
N THR A 111 -1.20 -26.19 29.40
CA THR A 111 -1.64 -27.17 28.39
C THR A 111 -3.10 -27.57 28.60
N ALA A 112 -3.89 -27.48 27.53
CA ALA A 112 -5.18 -28.15 27.40
C ALA A 112 -5.05 -29.25 26.32
N THR A 113 -5.08 -30.51 26.74
CA THR A 113 -4.81 -31.67 25.86
C THR A 113 -5.98 -32.05 24.95
N GLY A 114 -7.15 -31.43 25.12
CA GLY A 114 -8.35 -31.68 24.31
C GLY A 114 -8.96 -30.42 23.70
N SER A 115 -10.27 -30.48 23.44
CA SER A 115 -11.04 -29.38 22.82
C SER A 115 -11.51 -28.29 23.80
N GLY A 116 -11.17 -28.41 25.09
CA GLY A 116 -11.53 -27.42 26.11
C GLY A 116 -10.74 -26.13 25.93
N ALA A 117 -11.36 -25.00 26.22
CA ALA A 117 -10.70 -23.70 26.12
C ALA A 117 -9.61 -23.54 27.19
N LEU A 118 -8.63 -22.69 26.90
CA LEU A 118 -7.58 -22.28 27.82
C LEU A 118 -7.72 -20.77 28.02
N VAL A 119 -8.13 -20.37 29.22
CA VAL A 119 -8.32 -18.98 29.62
C VAL A 119 -7.43 -18.68 30.80
N LEU A 120 -6.53 -17.71 30.63
CA LEU A 120 -5.78 -17.09 31.73
C LEU A 120 -6.03 -15.59 31.70
N ARG A 121 -6.53 -15.06 32.81
CA ARG A 121 -6.70 -13.63 33.02
C ARG A 121 -5.89 -13.22 34.23
N ALA A 122 -5.05 -12.19 34.09
CA ALA A 122 -4.21 -11.69 35.16
C ALA A 122 -4.48 -10.20 35.45
N GLY A 123 -4.46 -9.80 36.72
CA GLY A 123 -4.54 -8.39 37.13
C GLY A 123 -3.27 -7.60 36.78
N GLY A 124 -2.11 -8.26 36.81
CA GLY A 124 -0.80 -7.69 36.45
C GLY A 124 -0.24 -8.25 35.15
N ASP A 125 1.09 -8.18 35.00
CA ASP A 125 1.80 -8.66 33.82
C ASP A 125 1.66 -10.19 33.67
N ILE A 126 1.54 -10.67 32.42
CA ILE A 126 1.69 -12.10 32.10
C ILE A 126 3.02 -12.28 31.38
N THR A 127 3.92 -13.09 31.93
CA THR A 127 5.13 -13.53 31.24
C THR A 127 5.01 -15.00 30.88
N VAL A 128 4.87 -15.32 29.59
CA VAL A 128 4.88 -16.70 29.11
C VAL A 128 6.33 -17.11 28.86
N GLY A 129 6.93 -17.78 29.84
CA GLY A 129 8.30 -18.30 29.86
C GLY A 129 8.37 -19.79 29.57
N GLY A 130 9.30 -20.48 30.22
CA GLY A 130 9.58 -21.90 30.02
C GLY A 130 10.75 -22.18 29.07
N THR A 131 10.86 -23.44 28.66
CA THR A 131 11.95 -23.88 27.79
C THR A 131 11.88 -23.23 26.40
N ALA A 132 12.98 -22.62 25.96
CA ALA A 132 13.04 -22.00 24.64
C ALA A 132 12.73 -23.03 23.52
N ALA A 133 12.02 -22.57 22.48
CA ALA A 133 11.57 -23.39 21.34
C ALA A 133 10.49 -24.45 21.62
N THR A 134 9.92 -24.50 22.83
CA THR A 134 8.63 -25.16 23.08
C THR A 134 7.49 -24.13 23.13
N ASN A 135 6.25 -24.61 23.14
CA ASN A 135 5.07 -23.77 23.35
C ASN A 135 4.87 -23.57 24.85
N GLY A 136 4.87 -22.32 25.34
CA GLY A 136 4.49 -22.02 26.72
C GLY A 136 2.99 -22.12 26.98
N VAL A 137 2.19 -22.06 25.92
CA VAL A 137 0.74 -22.28 25.97
C VAL A 137 0.30 -23.15 24.79
N THR A 138 -0.35 -24.27 25.08
CA THR A 138 -0.85 -25.22 24.06
C THR A 138 -2.30 -25.59 24.30
N SER A 139 -3.12 -25.47 23.26
CA SER A 139 -4.47 -26.04 23.18
C SER A 139 -4.58 -26.98 21.98
N ALA A 140 -4.92 -28.24 22.22
CA ALA A 140 -5.00 -29.26 21.17
C ALA A 140 -6.25 -29.13 20.27
N GLY A 141 -7.22 -28.31 20.65
CA GLY A 141 -8.49 -28.16 19.91
C GLY A 141 -9.41 -27.05 20.40
N GLY A 142 -9.16 -26.47 21.58
CA GLY A 142 -9.97 -25.41 22.17
C GLY A 142 -9.44 -24.01 21.89
N ASN A 143 -10.25 -23.01 22.23
CA ASN A 143 -9.87 -21.60 22.11
C ASN A 143 -8.86 -21.21 23.19
N VAL A 144 -8.04 -20.19 22.93
CA VAL A 144 -7.08 -19.64 23.88
C VAL A 144 -7.38 -18.16 24.12
N LEU A 145 -7.52 -17.77 25.39
CA LEU A 145 -7.50 -16.38 25.84
C LEU A 145 -6.36 -16.18 26.84
N LEU A 146 -5.44 -15.28 26.52
CA LEU A 146 -4.47 -14.74 27.46
C LEU A 146 -4.76 -13.24 27.61
N GLU A 147 -5.12 -12.79 28.80
CA GLU A 147 -5.51 -11.41 29.05
C GLU A 147 -4.82 -10.83 30.30
N SER A 148 -3.90 -9.90 30.11
CA SER A 148 -3.40 -9.04 31.18
C SER A 148 -4.28 -7.79 31.28
N THR A 149 -5.12 -7.73 32.33
CA THR A 149 -6.14 -6.68 32.50
C THR A 149 -5.58 -5.37 33.05
N GLY A 150 -4.42 -5.39 33.71
CA GLY A 150 -3.75 -4.19 34.23
C GLY A 150 -2.28 -4.03 33.83
N GLY A 151 -1.70 -5.00 33.12
CA GLY A 151 -0.26 -5.06 32.84
C GLY A 151 0.12 -5.22 31.37
N ALA A 152 1.36 -5.64 31.15
CA ALA A 152 1.93 -6.05 29.88
C ALA A 152 1.83 -7.56 29.69
N LEU A 153 1.99 -8.02 28.45
CA LEU A 153 2.08 -9.44 28.15
C LEU A 153 3.35 -9.72 27.34
N VAL A 154 4.23 -10.57 27.88
CA VAL A 154 5.51 -10.93 27.28
C VAL A 154 5.47 -12.40 26.88
N LEU A 155 5.64 -12.69 25.58
CA LEU A 155 5.65 -14.06 25.05
C LEU A 155 7.09 -14.47 24.70
N ASN A 156 7.79 -15.09 25.64
CA ASN A 156 9.13 -15.64 25.40
C ASN A 156 9.09 -17.00 24.70
N THR A 157 8.00 -17.75 24.89
CA THR A 157 7.71 -19.04 24.24
C THR A 157 6.38 -19.00 23.50
N ALA A 158 6.17 -19.94 22.60
CA ALA A 158 5.07 -19.85 21.63
C ALA A 158 3.69 -20.14 22.24
N VAL A 159 2.65 -19.54 21.66
CA VAL A 159 1.25 -19.84 21.95
C VAL A 159 0.66 -20.58 20.76
N SER A 160 0.06 -21.76 20.98
CA SER A 160 -0.52 -22.58 19.91
C SER A 160 -1.91 -23.08 20.25
N ALA A 161 -2.86 -22.93 19.30
CA ALA A 161 -4.18 -23.53 19.37
C ALA A 161 -4.51 -24.24 18.05
N ALA A 162 -4.59 -25.57 18.04
CA ALA A 162 -4.94 -26.30 16.83
C ALA A 162 -6.44 -26.14 16.54
N GLY A 163 -6.81 -25.51 15.42
CA GLY A 163 -8.22 -25.30 15.01
C GLY A 163 -9.02 -24.26 15.82
N GLY A 164 -8.60 -23.95 17.06
CA GLY A 164 -9.26 -23.01 17.95
C GLY A 164 -8.91 -21.53 17.70
N HIS A 165 -9.76 -20.62 18.17
CA HIS A 165 -9.50 -19.18 18.12
C HIS A 165 -8.50 -18.76 19.20
N VAL A 166 -7.65 -17.77 18.92
CA VAL A 166 -6.66 -17.24 19.87
C VAL A 166 -6.88 -15.75 20.05
N SER A 167 -7.08 -15.30 21.30
CA SER A 167 -7.09 -13.90 21.69
C SER A 167 -5.97 -13.65 22.71
N VAL A 168 -5.04 -12.75 22.39
CA VAL A 168 -3.97 -12.29 23.28
C VAL A 168 -4.15 -10.80 23.54
N ARG A 169 -4.33 -10.41 24.80
CA ARG A 169 -4.70 -9.05 25.18
C ARG A 169 -3.86 -8.55 26.34
N ALA A 170 -3.44 -7.29 26.26
CA ALA A 170 -2.78 -6.60 27.35
C ALA A 170 -3.32 -5.18 27.50
N ALA A 171 -3.45 -4.72 28.73
CA ALA A 171 -3.83 -3.34 29.03
C ALA A 171 -2.78 -2.34 28.53
N THR A 172 -1.49 -2.68 28.63
CA THR A 172 -0.39 -1.78 28.25
C THR A 172 0.24 -2.19 26.92
N ARG A 173 1.25 -3.06 26.91
CA ARG A 173 1.97 -3.48 25.70
C ARG A 173 2.03 -5.00 25.58
N ILE A 174 2.31 -5.46 24.36
CA ILE A 174 2.61 -6.87 24.07
C ILE A 174 4.00 -6.96 23.45
N ASP A 175 4.89 -7.72 24.09
CA ASP A 175 6.23 -8.05 23.58
C ASP A 175 6.24 -9.52 23.14
N ALA A 176 6.10 -9.78 21.83
CA ALA A 176 6.01 -11.12 21.26
C ALA A 176 7.37 -11.58 20.72
N VAL A 177 8.21 -12.13 21.60
CA VAL A 177 9.53 -12.69 21.24
C VAL A 177 9.35 -14.01 20.46
N ALA A 178 8.36 -14.81 20.86
CA ALA A 178 7.94 -16.04 20.19
C ALA A 178 6.62 -15.88 19.43
N GLY A 179 6.31 -16.88 18.61
CA GLY A 179 5.16 -16.87 17.71
C GLY A 179 3.82 -17.20 18.37
N ILE A 180 2.74 -16.84 17.67
CA ILE A 180 1.37 -17.20 18.01
C ILE A 180 0.76 -17.90 16.81
N ALA A 181 0.26 -19.12 16.99
CA ALA A 181 -0.22 -19.94 15.90
C ALA A 181 -1.61 -20.52 16.16
N THR A 182 -2.48 -20.39 15.17
CA THR A 182 -3.67 -21.22 15.00
C THR A 182 -3.71 -21.84 13.61
N SER A 183 -4.66 -22.73 13.35
CA SER A 183 -4.80 -23.48 12.10
C SER A 183 -6.26 -23.63 11.70
N GLY A 184 -6.51 -24.10 10.47
CA GLY A 184 -7.85 -24.23 9.93
C GLY A 184 -8.58 -22.88 9.92
N SER A 185 -9.82 -22.85 10.41
CA SER A 185 -10.64 -21.62 10.49
C SER A 185 -10.42 -20.79 11.76
N GLY A 186 -9.48 -21.18 12.62
CA GLY A 186 -9.16 -20.43 13.84
C GLY A 186 -8.71 -19.02 13.50
N THR A 187 -9.22 -18.01 14.21
CA THR A 187 -8.83 -16.60 14.03
C THR A 187 -7.84 -16.22 15.11
N LEU A 188 -6.95 -15.29 14.80
CA LEU A 188 -5.98 -14.74 15.75
C LEU A 188 -6.28 -13.27 16.00
N GLU A 189 -6.41 -12.91 17.27
CA GLU A 189 -6.50 -11.54 17.74
C GLU A 189 -5.37 -11.22 18.71
N VAL A 190 -4.68 -10.11 18.48
CA VAL A 190 -3.65 -9.57 19.39
C VAL A 190 -3.95 -8.09 19.65
N VAL A 191 -4.19 -7.71 20.92
CA VAL A 191 -4.59 -6.35 21.30
C VAL A 191 -3.73 -5.79 22.43
N ALA A 192 -2.99 -4.71 22.17
CA ALA A 192 -2.33 -3.88 23.17
C ALA A 192 -3.15 -2.58 23.38
N ALA A 193 -3.98 -2.54 24.42
CA ALA A 193 -5.04 -1.53 24.54
C ALA A 193 -4.52 -0.09 24.67
N ASN A 194 -3.43 0.14 25.42
CA ASN A 194 -2.92 1.51 25.69
C ASN A 194 -1.44 1.70 25.31
N GLY A 195 -0.84 0.75 24.61
CA GLY A 195 0.59 0.75 24.30
C GLY A 195 0.88 0.08 22.97
N ALA A 196 2.12 -0.38 22.80
CA ALA A 196 2.60 -0.94 21.54
C ALA A 196 2.44 -2.47 21.47
N LEU A 197 2.36 -2.98 20.25
CA LEU A 197 2.58 -4.39 19.93
C LEU A 197 3.93 -4.51 19.23
N THR A 198 4.86 -5.25 19.83
CA THR A 198 6.20 -5.46 19.26
C THR A 198 6.41 -6.95 19.01
N GLN A 199 6.44 -7.33 17.74
CA GLN A 199 6.84 -8.66 17.29
C GLN A 199 8.35 -8.69 17.04
N SER A 200 9.04 -9.66 17.63
CA SER A 200 10.46 -9.91 17.32
C SER A 200 10.64 -10.36 15.87
N ALA A 201 11.76 -10.01 15.23
CA ALA A 201 12.11 -10.42 13.86
C ALA A 201 12.05 -11.96 13.65
N THR A 202 12.26 -12.74 14.71
CA THR A 202 12.20 -14.22 14.67
C THR A 202 10.80 -14.80 14.92
N SER A 203 9.85 -13.99 15.40
CA SER A 203 8.49 -14.41 15.73
C SER A 203 7.62 -14.53 14.49
N ALA A 204 6.61 -15.40 14.55
CA ALA A 204 5.60 -15.55 13.50
C ALA A 204 4.19 -15.60 14.08
N PHE A 205 3.29 -14.82 13.50
CA PHE A 205 1.86 -14.91 13.75
C PHE A 205 1.19 -15.62 12.58
N THR A 206 0.60 -16.78 12.84
CA THR A 206 0.05 -17.62 11.76
C THR A 206 -1.36 -18.07 12.04
N SER A 207 -2.18 -18.04 11.00
CA SER A 207 -3.49 -18.69 10.95
C SER A 207 -3.57 -19.52 9.66
N GLY A 208 -4.50 -20.48 9.62
CA GLY A 208 -4.84 -21.18 8.38
C GLY A 208 -5.65 -20.27 7.45
N SER A 209 -6.94 -20.56 7.33
CA SER A 209 -7.91 -19.76 6.58
C SER A 209 -8.66 -18.74 7.43
N GLY A 210 -8.39 -18.67 8.74
CA GLY A 210 -9.01 -17.68 9.62
C GLY A 210 -8.29 -16.34 9.59
N ASP A 211 -9.05 -15.26 9.76
CA ASP A 211 -8.54 -13.91 9.75
C ASP A 211 -7.63 -13.61 10.97
N ILE A 212 -6.73 -12.63 10.79
CA ILE A 212 -5.84 -12.13 11.84
C ILE A 212 -6.15 -10.65 12.10
N ARG A 213 -6.26 -10.25 13.38
CA ARG A 213 -6.31 -8.84 13.82
C ARG A 213 -5.18 -8.53 14.77
N LEU A 214 -4.45 -7.48 14.45
CA LEU A 214 -3.42 -6.89 15.30
C LEU A 214 -3.84 -5.45 15.60
N GLN A 215 -3.99 -5.12 16.87
CA GLN A 215 -4.40 -3.78 17.29
C GLN A 215 -3.51 -3.27 18.41
N ALA A 216 -3.05 -2.03 18.27
CA ALA A 216 -2.37 -1.31 19.32
C ALA A 216 -2.82 0.16 19.35
N THR A 217 -2.77 0.79 20.51
CA THR A 217 -2.86 2.25 20.57
C THR A 217 -1.56 2.89 20.09
N GLY A 218 -0.42 2.34 20.49
CA GLY A 218 0.90 2.75 20.03
C GLY A 218 1.28 2.14 18.68
N ASN A 219 2.59 1.99 18.47
CA ASN A 219 3.11 1.36 17.26
C ASN A 219 2.79 -0.14 17.23
N VAL A 220 2.64 -0.66 16.02
CA VAL A 220 2.61 -2.10 15.73
C VAL A 220 3.86 -2.43 14.91
N THR A 221 4.85 -3.05 15.54
CA THR A 221 6.09 -3.49 14.87
C THR A 221 5.94 -4.97 14.50
N LEU A 222 6.06 -5.29 13.21
CA LEU A 222 5.73 -6.59 12.64
C LEU A 222 6.93 -7.25 11.99
N ALA A 223 7.08 -8.55 12.23
CA ALA A 223 7.99 -9.41 11.51
C ALA A 223 7.18 -10.23 10.51
N ARG A 224 6.93 -11.52 10.79
CA ARG A 224 6.16 -12.41 9.90
C ARG A 224 4.73 -12.61 10.38
N VAL A 225 3.75 -12.26 9.56
CA VAL A 225 2.31 -12.50 9.79
C VAL A 225 1.73 -13.17 8.54
N SER A 226 1.09 -14.34 8.70
CA SER A 226 0.59 -15.12 7.55
C SER A 226 -0.77 -15.74 7.81
N THR A 227 -1.68 -15.58 6.85
CA THR A 227 -2.98 -16.25 6.77
C THR A 227 -3.41 -16.38 5.31
N THR A 228 -4.29 -17.32 4.97
CA THR A 228 -4.98 -17.31 3.67
C THR A 228 -6.31 -16.53 3.71
N GLY A 229 -6.70 -16.03 4.88
CA GLY A 229 -7.83 -15.12 5.08
C GLY A 229 -7.40 -13.65 5.00
N ASN A 230 -8.10 -12.77 5.71
CA ASN A 230 -7.78 -11.35 5.80
C ASN A 230 -6.86 -11.04 7.00
N LEU A 231 -5.98 -10.06 6.84
CA LEU A 231 -5.16 -9.49 7.90
C LEU A 231 -5.53 -8.02 8.10
N SER A 232 -5.88 -7.66 9.33
CA SER A 232 -6.20 -6.29 9.74
C SER A 232 -5.22 -5.82 10.80
N VAL A 233 -4.52 -4.73 10.51
CA VAL A 233 -3.54 -4.11 11.41
C VAL A 233 -3.97 -2.68 11.71
N ASP A 234 -4.04 -2.34 13.00
CA ASP A 234 -4.60 -1.10 13.49
C ASP A 234 -3.69 -0.47 14.57
N ALA A 235 -2.94 0.57 14.19
CA ALA A 235 -2.11 1.39 15.07
C ALA A 235 -2.80 2.75 15.31
N ASN A 236 -3.66 2.81 16.35
CA ASN A 236 -4.65 3.89 16.51
C ASN A 236 -4.04 5.29 16.68
N ALA A 237 -2.91 5.39 17.39
CA ALA A 237 -2.14 6.61 17.57
C ALA A 237 -0.67 6.45 17.15
N GLY A 238 -0.31 5.29 16.58
CA GLY A 238 1.05 4.94 16.20
C GLY A 238 1.21 4.63 14.71
N SER A 239 2.33 3.98 14.41
CA SER A 239 2.69 3.53 13.06
C SER A 239 2.72 2.00 12.99
N ILE A 240 2.51 1.47 11.79
CA ILE A 240 2.78 0.06 11.47
C ILE A 240 4.18 0.03 10.88
N LEU A 241 5.09 -0.67 11.56
CA LEU A 241 6.52 -0.67 11.27
C LEU A 241 6.99 -2.08 10.98
N ASP A 242 7.93 -2.19 10.04
CA ASP A 242 8.69 -3.41 9.83
C ASP A 242 9.71 -3.59 10.99
N ALA A 243 9.80 -4.82 11.50
CA ALA A 243 10.71 -5.25 12.56
C ALA A 243 12.13 -5.54 12.06
N ASP A 244 12.33 -5.67 10.74
CA ASP A 244 13.65 -5.88 10.19
C ASP A 244 14.55 -4.68 10.50
N THR A 245 15.80 -4.97 10.90
CA THR A 245 16.72 -3.95 11.43
C THR A 245 17.69 -3.43 10.37
N ALA A 246 17.77 -4.11 9.22
CA ALA A 246 18.52 -3.67 8.07
C ALA A 246 17.57 -3.10 7.02
N ALA A 247 17.78 -1.84 6.61
CA ALA A 247 16.98 -1.11 5.60
C ALA A 247 16.92 -1.76 4.19
N ASN A 248 17.48 -2.95 4.02
CA ASN A 248 17.54 -3.71 2.79
C ASN A 248 17.30 -5.21 2.98
N GLU A 249 16.99 -5.66 4.20
CA GLU A 249 16.34 -6.96 4.37
C GLU A 249 14.94 -6.84 3.77
N ARG A 250 14.62 -7.77 2.88
CA ARG A 250 13.33 -7.81 2.15
C ARG A 250 12.59 -9.08 2.51
N VAL A 251 12.54 -9.38 3.80
CA VAL A 251 11.85 -10.58 4.27
C VAL A 251 10.37 -10.27 4.25
N LEU A 252 9.59 -11.12 3.61
CA LEU A 252 8.14 -10.96 3.54
C LEU A 252 7.55 -10.79 4.94
N ASN A 253 6.98 -9.62 5.22
CA ASN A 253 6.37 -9.34 6.51
C ASN A 253 4.94 -9.90 6.56
N LEU A 254 4.10 -9.51 5.60
CA LEU A 254 2.65 -9.76 5.67
C LEU A 254 2.19 -10.58 4.46
N SER A 255 1.58 -11.74 4.71
CA SER A 255 0.98 -12.58 3.69
C SER A 255 -0.50 -12.83 4.01
N ALA A 256 -1.40 -12.37 3.15
CA ALA A 256 -2.85 -12.46 3.35
C ALA A 256 -3.62 -12.43 2.02
N ASN A 257 -4.88 -12.86 1.99
CA ASN A 257 -5.74 -12.61 0.84
C ASN A 257 -6.09 -11.12 0.72
N GLY A 258 -6.62 -10.56 1.81
CA GLY A 258 -6.91 -9.13 1.93
C GLY A 258 -6.10 -8.50 3.07
N LEU A 259 -5.49 -7.36 2.81
CA LEU A 259 -4.70 -6.60 3.78
C LEU A 259 -5.35 -5.25 4.08
N ARG A 260 -5.71 -5.05 5.35
CA ARG A 260 -6.27 -3.79 5.89
C ARG A 260 -5.26 -3.16 6.83
N LEU A 261 -4.67 -2.04 6.44
CA LEU A 261 -3.65 -1.34 7.25
C LEU A 261 -4.18 0.03 7.67
N MET A 262 -4.23 0.30 8.97
CA MET A 262 -4.66 1.59 9.49
C MET A 262 -3.66 2.10 10.52
N ALA A 263 -3.07 3.26 10.26
CA ALA A 263 -2.12 3.89 11.16
C ALA A 263 -2.37 5.40 11.25
N ALA A 264 -2.30 5.96 12.47
CA ALA A 264 -2.29 7.42 12.64
C ALA A 264 -0.96 8.06 12.19
N GLY A 265 0.14 7.30 12.28
CA GLY A 265 1.46 7.70 11.80
C GLY A 265 1.72 7.25 10.37
N SER A 266 2.51 6.18 10.22
CA SER A 266 2.92 5.61 8.95
C SER A 266 2.52 4.15 8.79
N VAL A 267 2.45 3.69 7.55
CA VAL A 267 2.44 2.27 7.17
C VAL A 267 3.74 2.00 6.44
N GLY A 268 4.67 1.28 7.08
CA GLY A 268 6.07 1.25 6.66
C GLY A 268 6.72 2.63 6.79
N THR A 269 7.96 2.75 6.34
CA THR A 269 8.71 4.01 6.29
C THR A 269 9.50 4.12 4.99
N ALA A 270 9.93 5.34 4.63
CA ALA A 270 10.78 5.56 3.47
C ALA A 270 12.13 4.82 3.53
N ALA A 271 12.62 4.51 4.73
CA ALA A 271 13.88 3.78 4.93
C ALA A 271 13.66 2.26 5.07
N ASN A 272 12.46 1.84 5.45
CA ASN A 272 12.09 0.45 5.65
C ASN A 272 10.60 0.29 5.32
N ALA A 273 10.31 -0.04 4.06
CA ALA A 273 8.94 -0.31 3.60
C ALA A 273 8.45 -1.62 4.24
N LEU A 274 7.13 -1.87 4.24
CA LEU A 274 6.64 -3.21 4.57
C LEU A 274 6.64 -4.08 3.32
N GLU A 275 7.27 -5.25 3.40
CA GLU A 275 7.16 -6.29 2.39
C GLU A 275 5.84 -7.05 2.56
N ILE A 276 5.06 -7.09 1.48
CA ILE A 276 3.72 -7.70 1.46
C ILE A 276 3.54 -8.69 0.31
N ASP A 277 2.65 -9.65 0.55
CA ASP A 277 2.08 -10.58 -0.41
C ASP A 277 0.57 -10.58 -0.16
N ALA A 278 -0.16 -9.80 -0.95
CA ALA A 278 -1.60 -9.72 -0.83
C ALA A 278 -2.31 -9.64 -2.17
N THR A 279 -3.52 -10.21 -2.25
CA THR A 279 -4.36 -10.06 -3.44
C THR A 279 -5.02 -8.68 -3.47
N THR A 280 -5.55 -8.23 -2.33
CA THR A 280 -6.25 -6.94 -2.19
C THR A 280 -5.68 -6.14 -1.03
N LEU A 281 -5.45 -4.84 -1.23
CA LEU A 281 -5.01 -3.91 -0.20
C LEU A 281 -6.00 -2.75 -0.04
N ALA A 282 -6.24 -2.39 1.21
CA ALA A 282 -6.72 -1.09 1.61
C ALA A 282 -5.83 -0.54 2.74
N ALA A 283 -5.42 0.72 2.64
CA ALA A 283 -4.48 1.31 3.58
C ALA A 283 -4.81 2.76 3.94
N TYR A 284 -4.62 3.10 5.22
CA TYR A 284 -4.67 4.46 5.72
C TYR A 284 -3.43 4.78 6.55
N ALA A 285 -2.77 5.91 6.25
CA ALA A 285 -1.69 6.47 7.06
C ALA A 285 -1.91 7.96 7.33
N GLY A 286 -1.76 8.42 8.58
CA GLY A 286 -2.08 9.81 8.92
C GLY A 286 -1.01 10.84 8.52
N THR A 287 0.25 10.69 8.94
CA THR A 287 1.21 11.82 8.91
C THR A 287 2.43 11.64 8.02
N THR A 288 2.95 10.41 7.86
CA THR A 288 4.21 10.19 7.12
C THR A 288 3.98 9.57 5.74
N GLY A 289 3.12 8.55 5.65
CA GLY A 289 2.78 7.92 4.38
C GLY A 289 2.59 6.42 4.45
N VAL A 290 2.37 5.85 3.28
CA VAL A 290 2.28 4.41 3.02
C VAL A 290 3.49 4.03 2.15
N PHE A 291 4.30 3.10 2.63
CA PHE A 291 5.50 2.58 1.96
C PHE A 291 5.43 1.06 1.94
N LEU A 292 5.13 0.50 0.77
CA LEU A 292 4.85 -0.93 0.59
C LEU A 292 5.65 -1.49 -0.58
N LEU A 293 6.20 -2.70 -0.37
CA LEU A 293 6.86 -3.49 -1.39
C LEU A 293 6.13 -4.83 -1.56
N GLU A 294 5.38 -4.95 -2.63
CA GLU A 294 4.61 -6.14 -3.02
C GLU A 294 5.48 -7.14 -3.80
N SER A 295 5.20 -8.43 -3.58
CA SER A 295 5.97 -9.54 -4.15
C SER A 295 5.34 -10.21 -5.37
N ASN A 296 4.01 -10.31 -5.49
CA ASN A 296 3.36 -11.13 -6.54
C ASN A 296 2.29 -10.41 -7.40
N GLY A 297 2.03 -9.13 -7.11
CA GLY A 297 1.01 -8.30 -7.74
C GLY A 297 -0.08 -7.92 -6.75
N LEU A 298 -0.80 -6.83 -7.00
CA LEU A 298 -1.75 -6.30 -6.01
C LEU A 298 -2.90 -5.55 -6.65
N THR A 299 -4.08 -5.73 -6.08
CA THR A 299 -5.24 -4.88 -6.34
C THR A 299 -5.50 -3.94 -5.17
N VAL A 300 -5.53 -2.64 -5.41
CA VAL A 300 -6.11 -1.69 -4.47
C VAL A 300 -7.63 -1.80 -4.54
N GLY A 301 -8.31 -1.92 -3.40
CA GLY A 301 -9.77 -2.06 -3.34
C GLY A 301 -10.28 -2.06 -1.90
N THR A 302 -11.33 -2.85 -1.63
CA THR A 302 -11.93 -2.96 -0.29
C THR A 302 -11.48 -4.22 0.43
N VAL A 303 -11.10 -4.06 1.69
CA VAL A 303 -10.79 -5.18 2.59
C VAL A 303 -11.68 -5.10 3.82
N ALA A 304 -12.42 -6.17 4.06
CA ALA A 304 -13.31 -6.30 5.21
C ALA A 304 -12.54 -6.64 6.49
N ASN A 305 -13.14 -6.33 7.63
CA ASN A 305 -12.64 -6.74 8.94
C ASN A 305 -13.66 -7.67 9.61
N ALA A 306 -13.39 -8.97 9.65
CA ALA A 306 -14.21 -9.94 10.38
C ALA A 306 -13.32 -10.74 11.35
N ILE A 307 -13.46 -10.51 12.66
CA ILE A 307 -12.73 -11.29 13.67
C ILE A 307 -13.69 -11.80 14.72
N ARG A 308 -13.38 -12.99 15.25
CA ARG A 308 -14.05 -13.53 16.43
C ARG A 308 -13.09 -13.48 17.62
N GLN A 309 -13.63 -13.06 18.75
CA GLN A 309 -12.91 -12.92 20.01
C GLN A 309 -13.21 -14.10 20.93
N VAL A 310 -12.20 -14.59 21.63
CA VAL A 310 -12.40 -15.56 22.72
C VAL A 310 -12.87 -14.80 23.96
N GLY A 311 -14.05 -15.16 24.46
CA GLY A 311 -14.61 -14.62 25.70
C GLY A 311 -13.91 -15.19 26.93
N ALA A 312 -14.13 -14.56 28.09
CA ALA A 312 -13.61 -15.05 29.36
C ALA A 312 -14.20 -16.42 29.77
N ASP A 313 -15.33 -16.84 29.17
CA ASP A 313 -15.89 -18.19 29.31
C ASP A 313 -15.31 -19.18 28.28
N GLY A 314 -14.30 -18.77 27.50
CA GLY A 314 -13.68 -19.60 26.47
C GLY A 314 -14.55 -19.81 25.22
N SER A 315 -15.75 -19.25 25.20
CA SER A 315 -16.61 -19.24 24.02
C SER A 315 -16.12 -18.21 23.01
N VAL A 316 -16.67 -18.26 21.80
CA VAL A 316 -16.32 -17.32 20.73
C VAL A 316 -17.57 -16.56 20.35
N GLY A 317 -17.51 -15.24 20.50
CA GLY A 317 -18.61 -14.37 20.13
C GLY A 317 -18.89 -14.37 18.62
N ALA A 318 -20.01 -13.77 18.22
CA ALA A 318 -20.24 -13.46 16.81
C ALA A 318 -19.09 -12.61 16.26
N ALA A 319 -18.80 -12.72 14.95
CA ALA A 319 -17.80 -11.88 14.32
C ALA A 319 -18.15 -10.40 14.57
N LEU A 320 -17.22 -9.65 15.16
CA LEU A 320 -17.43 -8.24 15.47
C LEU A 320 -17.17 -7.42 14.21
N ALA A 321 -18.18 -6.67 13.77
CA ALA A 321 -17.96 -5.55 12.85
C ALA A 321 -17.26 -4.43 13.63
N THR A 322 -16.12 -3.95 13.15
CA THR A 322 -15.41 -2.84 13.80
C THR A 322 -15.83 -1.50 13.23
N GLY A 323 -16.13 -0.54 14.11
CA GLY A 323 -16.16 0.89 13.80
C GLY A 323 -14.83 1.53 14.16
N GLY A 324 -13.99 1.80 13.15
CA GLY A 324 -12.93 2.81 13.23
C GLY A 324 -13.46 4.13 12.67
N SER A 325 -12.90 5.27 13.09
CA SER A 325 -13.37 6.60 12.65
C SER A 325 -13.24 6.86 11.13
N ARG A 326 -12.54 6.01 10.38
CA ARG A 326 -12.34 6.09 8.92
C ARG A 326 -12.83 4.85 8.16
N VAL A 327 -13.73 4.09 8.77
CA VAL A 327 -14.41 2.96 8.14
C VAL A 327 -15.42 3.47 7.09
N ASP A 328 -15.50 2.78 5.96
CA ASP A 328 -16.46 3.04 4.89
C ASP A 328 -17.82 2.37 5.16
N VAL A 329 -18.58 2.01 4.10
CA VAL A 329 -19.85 1.30 4.24
C VAL A 329 -19.61 -0.09 4.84
N ALA A 330 -20.26 -0.36 5.98
CA ALA A 330 -20.36 -1.67 6.64
C ALA A 330 -19.11 -2.22 7.36
N GLY A 331 -18.12 -1.40 7.74
CA GLY A 331 -16.99 -1.89 8.56
C GLY A 331 -15.66 -2.06 7.84
N ASN A 332 -15.59 -1.75 6.54
CA ASN A 332 -14.44 -2.04 5.70
C ASN A 332 -13.49 -0.84 5.62
N LEU A 333 -12.32 -1.08 5.03
CA LEU A 333 -11.43 -0.02 4.55
C LEU A 333 -11.34 -0.16 3.03
N SER A 334 -11.32 0.98 2.35
CA SER A 334 -11.18 1.08 0.91
C SER A 334 -9.99 1.97 0.57
N ASP A 335 -9.39 1.70 -0.58
CA ASP A 335 -8.39 2.54 -1.24
C ASP A 335 -7.07 2.64 -0.46
N ILE A 336 -6.12 3.40 -1.01
CA ILE A 336 -4.96 3.88 -0.27
C ILE A 336 -5.13 5.36 -0.02
N VAL A 337 -5.26 5.75 1.24
CA VAL A 337 -5.48 7.13 1.65
C VAL A 337 -4.42 7.57 2.64
N THR A 338 -3.84 8.74 2.44
CA THR A 338 -3.00 9.37 3.45
C THR A 338 -3.59 10.69 3.96
N GLY A 339 -3.28 11.05 5.21
CA GLY A 339 -3.52 12.39 5.74
C GLY A 339 -2.36 13.35 5.40
N ALA A 340 -2.34 14.51 6.06
CA ALA A 340 -1.28 15.54 5.99
C ALA A 340 -0.61 15.73 4.60
N SER A 341 0.70 15.94 4.53
CA SER A 341 1.50 15.95 3.28
C SER A 341 2.11 14.57 2.98
N ALA A 342 1.43 13.50 3.39
CA ALA A 342 2.03 12.17 3.49
C ALA A 342 2.06 11.43 2.15
N HIS A 343 3.16 10.72 1.89
CA HIS A 343 3.43 10.09 0.58
C HIS A 343 2.78 8.71 0.45
N VAL A 344 2.53 8.29 -0.79
CA VAL A 344 2.20 6.90 -1.12
C VAL A 344 3.30 6.35 -2.02
N VAL A 345 3.95 5.29 -1.58
CA VAL A 345 4.88 4.49 -2.38
C VAL A 345 4.38 3.06 -2.38
N LEU A 346 3.94 2.61 -3.56
CA LEU A 346 3.52 1.24 -3.81
C LEU A 346 4.36 0.67 -4.95
N GLN A 347 5.19 -0.31 -4.64
CA GLN A 347 6.03 -0.99 -5.62
C GLN A 347 5.69 -2.47 -5.66
N SER A 348 5.59 -3.07 -6.84
CA SER A 348 5.48 -4.52 -7.03
C SER A 348 6.70 -5.05 -7.76
N THR A 349 7.32 -6.10 -7.23
CA THR A 349 8.55 -6.67 -7.79
C THR A 349 8.31 -7.59 -8.98
N THR A 350 7.24 -8.40 -8.98
CA THR A 350 6.99 -9.39 -10.05
C THR A 350 5.64 -9.28 -10.76
N GLY A 351 4.60 -8.78 -10.08
CA GLY A 351 3.23 -8.77 -10.60
C GLY A 351 2.68 -7.40 -10.97
N ASP A 352 1.48 -7.40 -11.55
CA ASP A 352 0.76 -6.20 -11.94
C ASP A 352 0.23 -5.44 -10.72
N LEU A 353 0.10 -4.12 -10.86
CA LEU A 353 -0.61 -3.28 -9.90
C LEU A 353 -1.92 -2.81 -10.54
N VAL A 354 -3.05 -3.14 -9.90
CA VAL A 354 -4.39 -2.75 -10.33
C VAL A 354 -4.99 -1.79 -9.31
N LEU A 355 -5.33 -0.59 -9.75
CA LEU A 355 -5.86 0.47 -8.89
C LEU A 355 -7.37 0.57 -9.11
N ASN A 356 -8.17 -0.16 -8.34
CA ASN A 356 -9.64 -0.09 -8.39
C ASN A 356 -10.17 0.92 -7.38
N ASP A 357 -11.36 1.45 -7.70
CA ASP A 357 -12.20 2.14 -6.73
C ASP A 357 -12.65 1.12 -5.69
N GLY A 358 -12.53 1.45 -4.41
CA GLY A 358 -13.10 0.66 -3.34
C GLY A 358 -14.63 0.79 -3.27
N GLY A 359 -15.20 0.22 -2.22
CA GLY A 359 -16.63 0.13 -1.95
C GLY A 359 -17.26 1.45 -1.50
N ASN A 360 -16.45 2.51 -1.37
CA ASN A 360 -16.91 3.88 -1.11
C ASN A 360 -17.46 4.58 -2.38
N ALA A 361 -17.14 4.05 -3.57
CA ALA A 361 -17.56 4.56 -4.88
C ALA A 361 -17.23 6.05 -5.12
N ASP A 362 -16.08 6.55 -4.64
CA ASP A 362 -15.65 7.94 -4.83
C ASP A 362 -14.78 8.13 -6.09
N GLY A 363 -14.56 7.05 -6.84
CA GLY A 363 -13.77 7.01 -8.06
C GLY A 363 -12.28 7.15 -7.80
N VAL A 364 -11.77 6.82 -6.61
CA VAL A 364 -10.36 6.99 -6.24
C VAL A 364 -9.76 5.70 -5.72
N ALA A 365 -8.67 5.26 -6.31
CA ALA A 365 -7.86 4.19 -5.73
C ALA A 365 -6.79 4.72 -4.78
N ILE A 366 -6.20 5.89 -5.08
CA ILE A 366 -5.11 6.47 -4.28
C ILE A 366 -5.36 7.94 -4.04
N ARG A 367 -5.33 8.35 -2.76
CA ARG A 367 -5.37 9.74 -2.32
C ARG A 367 -4.19 10.04 -1.41
N ALA A 368 -3.21 10.78 -1.92
CA ALA A 368 -2.05 11.20 -1.15
C ALA A 368 -2.18 12.66 -0.68
N GLY A 369 -2.45 12.83 0.61
CA GLY A 369 -2.61 14.10 1.29
C GLY A 369 -4.05 14.44 1.72
N ASN A 370 -4.19 15.39 2.65
CA ASN A 370 -5.47 15.74 3.27
C ASN A 370 -6.20 16.93 2.62
N VAL A 371 -7.49 17.04 2.95
CA VAL A 371 -8.36 18.21 2.69
C VAL A 371 -7.91 19.50 3.38
N ASP A 372 -6.80 19.50 4.13
CA ASP A 372 -6.27 20.66 4.86
C ASP A 372 -5.28 21.51 4.04
N GLY A 373 -5.11 21.20 2.74
CA GLY A 373 -4.40 22.06 1.78
C GLY A 373 -2.97 21.66 1.42
N THR A 374 -2.47 20.51 1.88
CA THR A 374 -1.13 20.01 1.53
C THR A 374 -1.18 18.66 0.82
N SER A 375 -0.55 18.55 -0.35
CA SER A 375 -0.44 17.28 -1.08
C SER A 375 0.76 16.44 -0.66
N GLY A 376 0.62 15.12 -0.76
CA GLY A 376 1.75 14.18 -0.71
C GLY A 376 2.00 13.53 -2.06
N ASN A 377 3.25 13.19 -2.35
CA ASN A 377 3.65 12.51 -3.59
C ASN A 377 3.14 11.07 -3.69
N VAL A 378 2.98 10.58 -4.92
CA VAL A 378 2.59 9.21 -5.24
C VAL A 378 3.63 8.57 -6.17
N LEU A 379 4.14 7.41 -5.78
CA LEU A 379 4.86 6.46 -6.65
C LEU A 379 4.06 5.16 -6.72
N VAL A 380 3.68 4.76 -7.94
CA VAL A 380 3.14 3.44 -8.25
C VAL A 380 4.07 2.79 -9.28
N GLU A 381 4.73 1.70 -8.93
CA GLU A 381 5.74 1.07 -9.79
C GLU A 381 5.60 -0.46 -9.82
N ALA A 382 5.28 -1.01 -10.98
CA ALA A 382 5.36 -2.44 -11.24
C ALA A 382 6.68 -2.74 -11.98
N LEU A 383 7.68 -3.27 -11.26
CA LEU A 383 9.05 -3.47 -11.77
C LEU A 383 9.12 -4.52 -12.89
N ALA A 384 8.26 -5.54 -12.85
CA ALA A 384 8.15 -6.57 -13.88
C ALA A 384 6.75 -6.71 -14.48
N GLY A 385 5.75 -6.02 -13.93
CA GLY A 385 4.36 -6.06 -14.38
C GLY A 385 3.88 -4.78 -15.07
N ALA A 386 2.58 -4.71 -15.28
CA ALA A 386 1.87 -3.52 -15.75
C ALA A 386 1.24 -2.76 -14.58
N VAL A 387 0.92 -1.48 -14.81
CA VAL A 387 0.03 -0.71 -13.93
C VAL A 387 -1.29 -0.47 -14.66
N THR A 388 -2.40 -0.87 -14.05
CA THR A 388 -3.76 -0.61 -14.54
C THR A 388 -4.52 0.29 -13.57
N GLY A 389 -4.79 1.53 -13.96
CA GLY A 389 -5.65 2.46 -13.24
C GLY A 389 -7.10 2.33 -13.67
N ASN A 390 -7.95 1.75 -12.81
CA ASN A 390 -9.41 1.71 -12.99
C ASN A 390 -10.14 2.78 -12.18
N ALA A 391 -9.43 3.49 -11.29
CA ALA A 391 -9.88 4.66 -10.56
C ALA A 391 -8.76 5.69 -10.42
N ASP A 392 -9.10 6.89 -9.96
CA ASP A 392 -8.20 8.03 -9.95
C ASP A 392 -7.02 7.86 -8.98
N ILE A 393 -5.90 8.48 -9.35
CA ILE A 393 -4.81 8.84 -8.44
C ILE A 393 -4.89 10.34 -8.18
N ARG A 394 -5.11 10.72 -6.92
CA ARG A 394 -5.22 12.11 -6.49
C ARG A 394 -4.10 12.46 -5.51
N SER A 395 -3.31 13.46 -5.90
CA SER A 395 -2.19 14.03 -5.15
C SER A 395 -2.35 15.56 -5.14
N ALA A 396 -3.60 16.03 -4.99
CA ALA A 396 -3.97 17.43 -5.01
C ALA A 396 -4.58 17.82 -3.67
N GLY A 397 -4.17 18.97 -3.15
CA GLY A 397 -4.68 19.60 -1.96
C GLY A 397 -5.84 20.55 -2.30
N THR A 398 -6.57 20.97 -1.29
CA THR A 398 -7.76 21.83 -1.42
C THR A 398 -7.44 23.34 -1.40
N SER A 399 -6.23 23.75 -1.01
CA SER A 399 -5.89 25.17 -0.88
C SER A 399 -4.38 25.44 -0.71
N GLY A 400 -3.79 26.26 -1.59
CA GLY A 400 -2.50 26.91 -1.34
C GLY A 400 -1.61 27.05 -2.58
N ALA A 401 -0.91 28.19 -2.69
CA ALA A 401 0.01 28.48 -3.80
C ALA A 401 1.24 27.56 -3.88
N ASN A 402 1.47 26.73 -2.85
CA ASN A 402 2.59 25.78 -2.76
C ASN A 402 2.14 24.32 -2.87
N ASP A 403 0.90 24.08 -3.28
CA ASP A 403 0.38 22.73 -3.43
C ASP A 403 1.06 22.03 -4.63
N GLY A 404 1.73 20.91 -4.41
CA GLY A 404 2.69 20.37 -5.38
C GLY A 404 2.66 18.88 -5.63
N GLY A 405 1.74 18.10 -5.08
CA GLY A 405 1.85 16.64 -5.08
C GLY A 405 2.25 16.01 -6.42
N TRP A 406 3.41 15.36 -6.46
CA TRP A 406 3.95 14.76 -7.67
C TRP A 406 3.45 13.33 -7.82
N VAL A 407 3.14 12.92 -9.05
CA VAL A 407 2.69 11.56 -9.33
C VAL A 407 3.65 10.90 -10.33
N THR A 408 4.17 9.74 -9.96
CA THR A 408 4.97 8.89 -10.84
C THR A 408 4.32 7.52 -10.96
N VAL A 409 4.03 7.09 -12.18
CA VAL A 409 3.47 5.77 -12.48
C VAL A 409 4.38 5.04 -13.45
N LYS A 410 4.84 3.86 -13.07
CA LYS A 410 5.79 3.07 -13.86
C LYS A 410 5.31 1.64 -14.02
N GLY A 411 5.22 1.18 -15.27
CA GLY A 411 5.00 -0.22 -15.59
C GLY A 411 6.15 -0.75 -16.45
N SER A 412 6.54 -2.00 -16.23
CA SER A 412 7.50 -2.68 -17.09
C SER A 412 6.88 -3.05 -18.43
N THR A 413 5.70 -3.69 -18.39
CA THR A 413 5.02 -4.22 -19.58
C THR A 413 3.91 -3.33 -20.12
N GLY A 414 3.51 -2.28 -19.38
CA GLY A 414 2.43 -1.39 -19.78
C GLY A 414 1.97 -0.46 -18.67
N VAL A 415 1.40 0.68 -19.05
CA VAL A 415 0.57 1.49 -18.16
C VAL A 415 -0.76 1.75 -18.85
N ARG A 416 -1.88 1.49 -18.18
CA ARG A 416 -3.22 1.65 -18.75
C ARG A 416 -4.14 2.38 -17.78
N PHE A 417 -4.77 3.44 -18.23
CA PHE A 417 -5.86 4.12 -17.52
C PHE A 417 -7.18 3.84 -18.22
N THR A 418 -8.15 3.30 -17.48
CA THR A 418 -9.40 2.76 -18.04
C THR A 418 -10.59 3.66 -17.71
N GLY A 419 -11.61 3.66 -18.58
CA GLY A 419 -12.81 4.47 -18.36
C GLY A 419 -12.47 5.96 -18.16
N ALA A 420 -12.86 6.51 -17.01
CA ALA A 420 -12.58 7.89 -16.60
C ALA A 420 -11.42 8.03 -15.60
N ALA A 421 -10.77 6.93 -15.20
CA ALA A 421 -9.75 6.91 -14.17
C ALA A 421 -8.56 7.80 -14.54
N GLY A 422 -8.29 8.84 -13.77
CA GLY A 422 -7.33 9.91 -14.07
C GLY A 422 -6.19 10.08 -13.09
N ILE A 423 -5.37 11.11 -13.35
CA ILE A 423 -4.37 11.62 -12.40
C ILE A 423 -4.69 13.08 -12.15
N THR A 424 -4.71 13.51 -10.89
CA THR A 424 -4.82 14.92 -10.51
C THR A 424 -3.75 15.30 -9.50
N THR A 425 -2.99 16.35 -9.79
CA THR A 425 -1.96 16.90 -8.89
C THR A 425 -2.30 18.31 -8.40
N GLY A 426 -1.60 18.75 -7.36
CA GLY A 426 -1.61 20.16 -6.93
C GLY A 426 -1.01 21.11 -7.96
N ILE A 427 -1.14 22.43 -7.74
CA ILE A 427 -0.78 23.54 -8.66
C ILE A 427 0.67 23.51 -9.17
N LEU A 428 1.62 22.96 -8.41
CA LEU A 428 3.03 22.81 -8.80
C LEU A 428 3.38 21.37 -9.21
N GLY A 429 2.46 20.42 -9.01
CA GLY A 429 2.75 19.00 -9.10
C GLY A 429 2.84 18.50 -10.52
N ALA A 430 3.92 17.79 -10.82
CA ALA A 430 4.17 17.21 -12.13
C ALA A 430 3.77 15.73 -12.17
N VAL A 431 3.54 15.22 -13.37
CA VAL A 431 3.18 13.82 -13.63
C VAL A 431 4.24 13.19 -14.51
N ASN A 432 4.77 12.04 -14.10
CA ASN A 432 5.67 11.21 -14.92
C ASN A 432 5.07 9.81 -15.07
N VAL A 433 4.81 9.38 -16.31
CA VAL A 433 4.30 8.05 -16.60
C VAL A 433 5.29 7.34 -17.53
N GLU A 434 5.75 6.15 -17.14
CA GLU A 434 6.73 5.39 -17.90
C GLU A 434 6.28 3.95 -18.12
N SER A 435 6.47 3.45 -19.34
CA SER A 435 6.27 2.06 -19.73
C SER A 435 7.55 1.55 -20.39
N ALA A 436 8.29 0.69 -19.69
CA ALA A 436 9.67 0.35 -20.06
C ALA A 436 9.77 -0.51 -21.34
N ALA A 437 8.84 -1.44 -21.54
CA ALA A 437 8.76 -2.32 -22.71
C ALA A 437 7.39 -2.27 -23.41
N GLY A 438 6.39 -1.63 -22.80
CA GLY A 438 5.02 -1.60 -23.30
C GLY A 438 4.58 -0.25 -23.85
N SER A 439 3.25 -0.14 -23.98
CA SER A 439 2.54 1.10 -24.32
C SER A 439 2.08 1.84 -23.07
N ILE A 440 1.75 3.12 -23.24
CA ILE A 440 0.88 3.89 -22.32
C ILE A 440 -0.47 4.04 -23.02
N VAL A 441 -1.55 3.62 -22.36
CA VAL A 441 -2.89 3.66 -22.95
C VAL A 441 -3.83 4.43 -22.04
N GLN A 442 -4.20 5.65 -22.45
CA GLN A 442 -5.30 6.40 -21.89
C GLN A 442 -6.59 6.06 -22.65
N ALA A 443 -7.69 5.78 -21.94
CA ALA A 443 -9.01 5.75 -22.56
C ALA A 443 -9.46 7.16 -22.96
N SER A 444 -10.41 7.30 -23.90
CA SER A 444 -10.90 8.61 -24.34
C SER A 444 -11.53 9.47 -23.23
N GLY A 445 -12.05 8.84 -22.17
CA GLY A 445 -12.59 9.52 -20.98
C GLY A 445 -11.57 9.80 -19.89
N ASN A 446 -10.32 9.34 -20.02
CA ASN A 446 -9.28 9.52 -19.01
C ASN A 446 -8.68 10.93 -19.08
N ALA A 447 -8.45 11.55 -17.92
CA ALA A 447 -7.81 12.85 -17.80
C ALA A 447 -6.59 12.83 -16.86
N ILE A 448 -5.47 13.38 -17.33
CA ILE A 448 -4.32 13.77 -16.51
C ILE A 448 -4.38 15.29 -16.34
N THR A 449 -4.67 15.76 -15.13
CA THR A 449 -4.67 17.18 -14.79
C THR A 449 -3.48 17.48 -13.88
N ALA A 450 -2.51 18.21 -14.40
CA ALA A 450 -1.30 18.56 -13.68
C ALA A 450 -1.21 20.06 -13.39
N GLY A 451 -0.74 20.40 -12.20
CA GLY A 451 -0.25 21.75 -11.92
C GLY A 451 0.99 22.08 -12.74
N GLY A 452 2.01 21.25 -12.60
CA GLY A 452 3.29 21.34 -13.31
C GLY A 452 3.29 20.60 -14.66
N SER A 453 4.49 20.25 -15.11
CA SER A 453 4.69 19.57 -16.39
C SER A 453 4.25 18.10 -16.36
N VAL A 454 3.95 17.53 -17.53
CA VAL A 454 3.60 16.12 -17.71
C VAL A 454 4.62 15.46 -18.64
N ARG A 455 5.04 14.25 -18.30
CA ARG A 455 5.94 13.44 -19.12
C ARG A 455 5.41 12.03 -19.27
N LEU A 456 5.23 11.57 -20.50
CA LEU A 456 4.83 10.20 -20.85
C LEU A 456 5.93 9.57 -21.70
N VAL A 457 6.44 8.40 -21.30
CA VAL A 457 7.44 7.65 -22.08
C VAL A 457 7.04 6.19 -22.19
N ALA A 458 6.85 5.73 -23.42
CA ALA A 458 6.59 4.33 -23.74
C ALA A 458 7.64 3.78 -24.70
N ALA A 459 7.93 2.48 -24.59
CA ALA A 459 8.69 1.78 -25.62
C ALA A 459 7.86 1.65 -26.91
N GLN A 460 6.58 1.33 -26.76
CA GLN A 460 5.64 1.14 -27.85
C GLN A 460 4.80 2.41 -28.05
N ASP A 461 3.47 2.29 -28.13
CA ASP A 461 2.57 3.40 -28.43
C ASP A 461 2.22 4.22 -27.17
N VAL A 462 1.84 5.47 -27.39
CA VAL A 462 1.13 6.28 -26.40
C VAL A 462 -0.23 6.67 -26.98
N SER A 463 -1.31 6.13 -26.42
CA SER A 463 -2.67 6.59 -26.70
C SER A 463 -3.01 7.70 -25.71
N VAL A 464 -3.37 8.88 -26.21
CA VAL A 464 -3.57 10.11 -25.42
C VAL A 464 -5.06 10.38 -25.28
N GLY A 465 -5.55 10.41 -24.04
CA GLY A 465 -6.90 10.89 -23.71
C GLY A 465 -6.86 12.40 -23.54
N VAL A 466 -7.14 12.88 -22.34
CA VAL A 466 -6.98 14.29 -21.99
C VAL A 466 -5.75 14.49 -21.09
N ILE A 467 -4.94 15.49 -21.43
CA ILE A 467 -3.81 16.00 -20.64
C ILE A 467 -4.00 17.52 -20.52
N THR A 468 -4.15 18.01 -19.30
CA THR A 468 -4.29 19.44 -19.01
C THR A 468 -3.25 19.88 -18.01
N VAL A 469 -2.42 20.85 -18.41
CA VAL A 469 -1.48 21.52 -17.52
C VAL A 469 -2.03 22.89 -17.15
N THR A 470 -2.11 23.16 -15.85
CA THR A 470 -2.80 24.35 -15.32
C THR A 470 -1.86 25.50 -14.94
N SER A 471 -0.56 25.25 -14.72
CA SER A 471 0.42 26.32 -14.55
C SER A 471 0.73 27.02 -15.88
N SER A 472 1.00 28.32 -15.82
CA SER A 472 1.22 29.16 -17.01
C SER A 472 2.44 28.77 -17.85
N GLY A 473 3.44 28.11 -17.24
CA GLY A 473 4.65 27.65 -17.91
C GLY A 473 4.82 26.13 -17.99
N GLY A 474 3.85 25.35 -17.48
CA GLY A 474 3.95 23.90 -17.48
C GLY A 474 3.88 23.32 -18.88
N SER A 475 4.67 22.26 -19.11
CA SER A 475 4.93 21.69 -20.43
C SER A 475 4.57 20.21 -20.48
N VAL A 476 4.38 19.67 -21.68
CA VAL A 476 4.08 18.26 -21.90
C VAL A 476 5.14 17.66 -22.81
N SER A 477 5.75 16.53 -22.43
CA SER A 477 6.52 15.72 -23.36
C SER A 477 6.00 14.30 -23.44
N ILE A 478 5.84 13.81 -24.67
CA ILE A 478 5.40 12.46 -24.95
C ILE A 478 6.43 11.81 -25.86
N THR A 479 6.93 10.65 -25.46
CA THR A 479 7.84 9.82 -26.25
C THR A 479 7.27 8.41 -26.42
N ALA A 480 7.01 8.01 -27.67
CA ALA A 480 6.71 6.65 -28.08
C ALA A 480 7.92 6.10 -28.86
N SER A 481 8.80 5.35 -28.21
CA SER A 481 10.17 5.13 -28.73
C SER A 481 10.20 4.39 -30.07
N ALA A 482 9.40 3.32 -30.19
CA ALA A 482 9.21 2.56 -31.42
C ALA A 482 7.80 2.74 -32.01
N GLY A 483 6.82 3.11 -31.17
CA GLY A 483 5.42 3.22 -31.55
C GLY A 483 4.99 4.61 -32.01
N SER A 484 3.67 4.80 -32.04
CA SER A 484 2.99 6.04 -32.40
C SER A 484 2.47 6.77 -31.17
N ILE A 485 2.29 8.08 -31.30
CA ILE A 485 1.47 8.89 -30.39
C ILE A 485 0.12 9.05 -31.07
N LEU A 486 -0.92 8.49 -30.49
CA LEU A 486 -2.27 8.41 -31.07
C LEU A 486 -3.26 9.14 -30.18
N ASP A 487 -4.26 9.76 -30.79
CA ASP A 487 -5.44 10.16 -30.08
C ASP A 487 -6.25 8.93 -29.65
N ALA A 488 -6.68 8.90 -28.39
CA ALA A 488 -7.51 7.86 -27.81
C ALA A 488 -9.00 7.96 -28.19
N ASP A 489 -9.47 9.13 -28.64
CA ASP A 489 -10.78 9.19 -29.26
C ASP A 489 -10.77 8.51 -30.63
N GLY A 490 -11.83 7.77 -30.93
CA GLY A 490 -11.93 6.98 -32.17
C GLY A 490 -12.70 7.70 -33.27
N THR A 491 -13.05 8.98 -33.06
CA THR A 491 -14.04 9.66 -33.90
C THR A 491 -13.33 10.64 -34.82
N ALA A 492 -13.16 10.23 -36.07
CA ALA A 492 -12.53 11.08 -37.07
C ALA A 492 -13.21 12.47 -37.17
N GLY A 493 -12.40 13.53 -37.08
CA GLY A 493 -12.85 14.92 -37.20
C GLY A 493 -13.54 15.48 -35.95
N GLU A 494 -13.29 14.90 -34.79
CA GLU A 494 -13.66 15.51 -33.52
C GLU A 494 -12.77 16.76 -33.24
N SER A 495 -13.04 17.52 -32.17
CA SER A 495 -12.29 18.76 -31.89
C SER A 495 -12.14 19.06 -30.40
N ALA A 496 -12.26 18.06 -29.54
CA ALA A 496 -11.91 18.11 -28.13
C ALA A 496 -10.40 18.26 -28.01
N LEU A 497 -9.92 18.85 -26.91
CA LEU A 497 -8.47 18.96 -26.71
C LEU A 497 -7.94 17.69 -26.08
N ASN A 498 -6.96 17.04 -26.72
CA ASN A 498 -6.21 15.98 -26.05
C ASN A 498 -5.12 16.60 -25.17
N ILE A 499 -4.42 17.64 -25.62
CA ILE A 499 -3.31 18.24 -24.87
C ILE A 499 -3.45 19.74 -24.73
N THR A 500 -3.48 20.21 -23.49
CA THR A 500 -3.39 21.63 -23.14
C THR A 500 -2.14 21.87 -22.29
N THR A 501 -1.22 22.71 -22.77
CA THR A 501 -0.05 23.16 -22.00
C THR A 501 -0.32 24.52 -21.34
N GLY A 502 0.62 25.00 -20.53
CA GLY A 502 0.57 26.33 -19.94
C GLY A 502 0.39 27.47 -20.96
N THR A 503 -0.36 28.50 -20.58
CA THR A 503 -0.83 29.55 -21.51
C THR A 503 0.17 30.66 -21.80
N ALA A 504 1.24 30.81 -21.02
CA ALA A 504 2.23 31.89 -21.19
C ALA A 504 3.51 31.39 -21.87
N SER A 505 3.99 30.20 -21.49
CA SER A 505 5.21 29.60 -22.04
C SER A 505 5.16 28.06 -22.06
N GLY A 506 3.95 27.49 -21.99
CA GLY A 506 3.78 26.04 -22.02
C GLY A 506 4.24 25.47 -23.35
N SER A 507 4.98 24.37 -23.27
CA SER A 507 5.62 23.77 -24.43
C SER A 507 5.21 22.31 -24.60
N LEU A 508 5.04 21.88 -25.85
CA LEU A 508 4.70 20.52 -26.23
C LEU A 508 5.85 19.90 -27.04
N ARG A 509 6.36 18.76 -26.57
CA ARG A 509 7.39 17.97 -27.25
C ARG A 509 6.87 16.58 -27.55
N LEU A 510 6.69 16.25 -28.82
CA LEU A 510 6.20 14.95 -29.28
C LEU A 510 7.32 14.19 -30.02
N LYS A 511 7.60 12.96 -29.61
CA LYS A 511 8.58 12.10 -30.30
C LYS A 511 8.02 10.69 -30.48
N ALA A 512 7.83 10.26 -31.72
CA ALA A 512 7.32 8.93 -32.04
C ALA A 512 8.28 8.19 -33.00
N GLY A 513 8.49 6.89 -32.77
CA GLY A 513 9.22 6.01 -33.70
C GLY A 513 8.42 5.70 -34.97
N ALA A 514 7.09 5.76 -34.90
CA ALA A 514 6.18 5.58 -36.02
C ALA A 514 5.49 6.92 -36.39
N ALA A 515 4.26 7.15 -35.95
CA ALA A 515 3.47 8.33 -36.32
C ALA A 515 3.08 9.21 -35.11
N ILE A 516 2.72 10.46 -35.36
CA ILE A 516 2.06 11.35 -34.40
C ILE A 516 0.69 11.71 -34.99
N GLY A 517 -0.38 11.36 -34.29
CA GLY A 517 -1.74 11.40 -34.84
C GLY A 517 -1.91 10.42 -36.02
N ALA A 518 -3.07 10.48 -36.66
CA ALA A 518 -3.40 9.68 -37.84
C ALA A 518 -4.16 10.52 -38.88
N ALA A 519 -4.15 10.06 -40.13
CA ALA A 519 -4.97 10.66 -41.16
C ALA A 519 -6.47 10.49 -40.80
N GLY A 520 -7.15 11.62 -40.59
CA GLY A 520 -8.55 11.65 -40.17
C GLY A 520 -8.76 11.68 -38.66
N ASN A 521 -7.73 11.43 -37.85
CA ASN A 521 -7.74 11.54 -36.39
C ASN A 521 -6.47 12.28 -35.97
N LEU A 522 -6.54 13.61 -36.03
CA LEU A 522 -5.40 14.46 -35.66
C LEU A 522 -5.18 14.33 -34.14
N LEU A 523 -4.09 14.89 -33.65
CA LEU A 523 -3.96 15.14 -32.22
C LEU A 523 -4.23 16.62 -31.98
N GLU A 524 -5.28 16.90 -31.24
CA GLU A 524 -5.81 18.21 -30.92
C GLU A 524 -5.09 18.81 -29.72
N THR A 525 -4.52 19.98 -29.94
CA THR A 525 -3.56 20.58 -29.04
C THR A 525 -3.85 22.07 -28.82
N ARG A 526 -3.42 22.55 -27.66
CA ARG A 526 -3.38 23.97 -27.29
C ARG A 526 -2.06 24.23 -26.59
N THR A 527 -1.07 24.68 -27.35
CA THR A 527 0.27 24.96 -26.83
C THR A 527 0.87 26.27 -27.34
N VAL A 528 1.84 26.82 -26.60
CA VAL A 528 2.56 28.03 -27.03
C VAL A 528 3.75 27.66 -27.90
N ASN A 529 4.51 26.64 -27.50
CA ASN A 529 5.70 26.18 -28.22
C ASN A 529 5.57 24.71 -28.58
N LEU A 530 5.91 24.33 -29.80
CA LEU A 530 5.77 22.96 -30.30
C LEU A 530 7.07 22.50 -30.97
N SER A 531 7.44 21.25 -30.68
CA SER A 531 8.32 20.46 -31.54
C SER A 531 7.74 19.06 -31.69
N ALA A 532 7.90 18.47 -32.88
CA ALA A 532 7.36 17.13 -33.14
C ALA A 532 8.24 16.35 -34.13
N LEU A 533 8.62 15.14 -33.74
CA LEU A 533 9.41 14.22 -34.54
C LEU A 533 8.67 12.89 -34.69
N ALA A 534 8.24 12.55 -35.90
CA ALA A 534 7.74 11.23 -36.24
C ALA A 534 8.81 10.44 -37.02
N GLY A 535 8.92 9.14 -36.76
CA GLY A 535 9.88 8.27 -37.42
C GLY A 535 9.38 7.85 -38.81
N ASN A 536 8.82 6.65 -38.91
CA ASN A 536 8.40 6.04 -40.18
C ASN A 536 6.98 6.41 -40.64
N GLY A 537 6.26 7.22 -39.88
CA GLY A 537 4.88 7.61 -40.14
C GLY A 537 4.72 9.11 -40.38
N GLY A 538 3.47 9.55 -40.48
CA GLY A 538 3.13 10.97 -40.61
C GLY A 538 3.01 11.68 -39.26
N LEU A 539 2.84 12.99 -39.35
CA LEU A 539 2.58 13.91 -38.24
C LEU A 539 1.28 14.64 -38.56
N PHE A 540 0.26 14.50 -37.72
CA PHE A 540 -1.08 15.03 -37.91
C PHE A 540 -1.54 15.74 -36.63
N LEU A 541 -1.54 17.07 -36.63
CA LEU A 541 -1.82 17.91 -35.45
C LEU A 541 -2.87 18.99 -35.76
N ALA A 542 -3.72 19.27 -34.78
CA ALA A 542 -4.70 20.35 -34.81
C ALA A 542 -4.51 21.31 -33.62
N GLU A 543 -3.91 22.46 -33.86
CA GLU A 543 -3.70 23.51 -32.85
C GLU A 543 -4.87 24.49 -32.78
N ARG A 544 -5.19 24.96 -31.57
CA ARG A 544 -6.37 25.83 -31.34
C ARG A 544 -6.10 27.33 -31.40
N ASP A 545 -5.02 27.82 -30.79
CA ASP A 545 -4.87 29.24 -30.39
C ASP A 545 -3.69 29.97 -31.05
N GLY A 546 -2.98 29.31 -31.96
CA GLY A 546 -1.69 29.73 -32.49
C GLY A 546 -0.56 29.02 -31.75
N VAL A 547 0.56 28.80 -32.46
CA VAL A 547 1.68 28.00 -31.96
C VAL A 547 2.99 28.50 -32.55
N ASN A 548 4.06 28.42 -31.77
CA ASN A 548 5.43 28.63 -32.24
C ASN A 548 6.13 27.27 -32.40
N VAL A 549 6.44 26.89 -33.64
CA VAL A 549 7.32 25.75 -33.90
C VAL A 549 8.75 26.16 -33.59
N THR A 550 9.34 25.57 -32.56
CA THR A 550 10.65 25.95 -32.04
C THR A 550 11.30 24.81 -31.25
N THR A 551 12.44 25.06 -30.61
CA THR A 551 13.08 24.06 -29.75
C THR A 551 12.34 23.93 -28.43
N VAL A 552 11.95 22.70 -28.10
CA VAL A 552 11.33 22.35 -26.82
C VAL A 552 12.18 21.32 -26.08
N SER A 553 12.47 21.60 -24.82
CA SER A 553 12.96 20.64 -23.83
C SER A 553 12.00 20.63 -22.65
N VAL A 554 11.75 19.45 -22.07
CA VAL A 554 10.86 19.31 -20.92
C VAL A 554 11.60 18.54 -19.84
N ALA A 555 11.49 19.01 -18.60
CA ALA A 555 12.03 18.32 -17.46
C ALA A 555 10.93 18.06 -16.43
N VAL A 556 10.91 16.84 -15.89
CA VAL A 556 9.98 16.41 -14.84
C VAL A 556 10.76 15.66 -13.77
N GLN A 557 10.49 15.98 -12.50
CA GLN A 557 11.02 15.22 -11.38
C GLN A 557 10.11 14.01 -11.12
N ALA A 558 10.70 12.82 -11.08
CA ALA A 558 10.01 11.61 -10.66
C ALA A 558 10.04 11.46 -9.13
N VAL A 559 8.98 10.88 -8.59
CA VAL A 559 8.90 10.46 -7.18
C VAL A 559 9.80 9.24 -7.00
N THR A 560 10.64 9.27 -5.97
CA THR A 560 11.57 8.18 -5.65
C THR A 560 10.91 7.15 -4.73
N ALA A 561 11.57 5.99 -4.53
CA ALA A 561 11.10 4.95 -3.60
C ALA A 561 10.99 5.41 -2.13
N THR A 562 11.55 6.57 -1.79
CA THR A 562 11.41 7.19 -0.46
C THR A 562 10.23 8.18 -0.40
N GLY A 563 9.45 8.31 -1.48
CA GLY A 563 8.37 9.30 -1.62
C GLY A 563 8.87 10.73 -1.86
N ALA A 564 10.18 10.97 -1.77
CA ALA A 564 10.79 12.27 -1.98
C ALA A 564 11.01 12.58 -3.47
N LEU A 565 11.21 13.86 -3.77
CA LEU A 565 11.83 14.31 -5.00
C LEU A 565 13.34 14.48 -4.74
N ALA A 566 14.16 13.89 -5.59
CA ALA A 566 15.61 14.05 -5.51
C ALA A 566 16.10 14.75 -6.78
N ALA A 567 17.17 15.56 -6.69
CA ALA A 567 17.75 16.17 -7.89
C ALA A 567 18.16 15.12 -8.96
N ALA A 568 18.56 13.93 -8.51
CA ALA A 568 18.89 12.79 -9.37
C ALA A 568 17.66 12.16 -10.06
N SER A 569 16.43 12.44 -9.60
CA SER A 569 15.20 11.98 -10.25
C SER A 569 14.65 12.97 -11.29
N LEU A 570 15.38 14.06 -11.56
CA LEU A 570 15.08 14.97 -12.66
C LEU A 570 15.36 14.28 -14.00
N SER A 571 14.27 13.93 -14.70
CA SER A 571 14.33 13.43 -16.06
C SER A 571 14.17 14.61 -17.02
N THR A 572 15.20 14.85 -17.84
CA THR A 572 15.19 15.91 -18.85
C THR A 572 15.16 15.29 -20.23
N ASP A 573 14.07 15.51 -20.96
CA ASP A 573 14.01 15.20 -22.38
C ASP A 573 14.73 16.30 -23.14
N ALA A 574 15.75 15.90 -23.90
CA ALA A 574 16.63 16.82 -24.62
C ALA A 574 15.86 17.71 -25.60
N GLY A 575 16.42 18.89 -25.85
CA GLY A 575 15.92 19.84 -26.83
C GLY A 575 15.64 19.18 -28.17
N GLN A 576 14.41 19.31 -28.63
CA GLN A 576 13.93 18.88 -29.93
C GLN A 576 13.40 20.10 -30.66
N SER A 577 13.79 20.30 -31.91
CA SER A 577 13.31 21.40 -32.74
C SER A 577 12.37 20.88 -33.81
N ASP A 578 11.62 21.81 -34.41
CA ASP A 578 10.97 21.66 -35.71
C ASP A 578 9.80 20.67 -35.76
N LEU A 579 9.15 20.61 -36.91
CA LEU A 579 8.21 19.54 -37.28
C LEU A 579 8.86 18.65 -38.33
N ARG A 580 9.15 17.39 -37.99
CA ARG A 580 9.92 16.51 -38.87
C ARG A 580 9.36 15.11 -38.94
N THR A 581 9.35 14.54 -40.14
CA THR A 581 9.28 13.09 -40.34
C THR A 581 10.65 12.58 -40.77
N ALA A 582 11.08 11.44 -40.22
CA ALA A 582 12.43 10.90 -40.45
C ALA A 582 12.47 9.79 -41.53
N GLY A 583 11.33 9.19 -41.86
CA GLY A 583 11.23 8.05 -42.76
C GLY A 583 9.81 7.82 -43.31
N GLY A 584 9.68 6.74 -44.08
CA GLY A 584 8.39 6.16 -44.50
C GLY A 584 7.51 7.03 -45.38
N ASP A 585 8.07 8.01 -46.09
CA ASP A 585 7.30 8.99 -46.88
C ASP A 585 6.25 9.74 -46.01
N GLY A 586 6.59 9.97 -44.73
CA GLY A 586 5.70 10.56 -43.73
C GLY A 586 5.26 11.99 -44.05
N SER A 587 3.96 12.21 -44.19
CA SER A 587 3.37 13.55 -44.41
C SER A 587 3.25 14.34 -43.10
N ILE A 588 3.32 15.66 -43.19
CA ILE A 588 3.13 16.60 -42.09
C ILE A 588 1.84 17.38 -42.36
N VAL A 589 0.91 17.35 -41.41
CA VAL A 589 -0.32 18.13 -41.40
C VAL A 589 -0.38 18.87 -40.07
N LEU A 590 -0.40 20.20 -40.15
CA LEU A 590 -0.68 21.07 -39.02
C LEU A 590 -1.79 22.05 -39.40
N THR A 591 -2.93 21.93 -38.74
CA THR A 591 -4.05 22.87 -38.86
C THR A 591 -4.13 23.73 -37.61
N ASN A 592 -4.26 25.05 -37.76
CA ASN A 592 -4.34 26.00 -36.66
C ASN A 592 -5.65 26.80 -36.75
N ALA A 593 -6.49 26.72 -35.71
CA ALA A 593 -7.86 27.25 -35.73
C ALA A 593 -7.97 28.75 -35.42
N ALA A 594 -6.98 29.34 -34.73
CA ALA A 594 -6.93 30.77 -34.42
C ALA A 594 -5.49 31.22 -34.15
N GLY A 595 -5.24 32.51 -33.98
CA GLY A 595 -3.88 33.01 -33.68
C GLY A 595 -2.89 32.88 -34.84
N THR A 596 -1.60 33.04 -34.55
CA THR A 596 -0.53 32.95 -35.56
C THR A 596 0.20 31.62 -35.44
N LEU A 597 0.42 30.95 -36.57
CA LEU A 597 1.37 29.85 -36.69
C LEU A 597 2.75 30.44 -37.03
N THR A 598 3.66 30.45 -36.06
CA THR A 598 5.03 30.93 -36.23
C THR A 598 5.96 29.75 -36.42
N LEU A 599 6.80 29.77 -37.45
CA LEU A 599 7.78 28.74 -37.74
C LEU A 599 9.19 29.31 -37.54
N THR A 600 9.97 28.67 -36.68
CA THR A 600 11.37 29.05 -36.40
C THR A 600 12.29 27.86 -36.62
N ASP A 601 13.53 28.11 -37.00
CA ASP A 601 14.64 27.13 -37.12
C ASP A 601 15.22 26.70 -35.75
N GLY A 602 14.36 26.67 -34.72
CA GLY A 602 14.77 26.33 -33.36
C GLY A 602 15.74 27.32 -32.67
N ALA A 603 16.47 26.82 -31.68
CA ALA A 603 17.38 27.58 -30.84
C ALA A 603 18.75 27.82 -31.52
N SER A 604 19.37 28.95 -31.19
CA SER A 604 20.68 29.35 -31.72
C SER A 604 21.74 28.25 -31.51
N GLY A 605 22.34 27.76 -32.60
CA GLY A 605 23.35 26.69 -32.59
C GLY A 605 22.84 25.30 -32.98
N ALA A 606 21.52 25.12 -33.13
CA ALA A 606 20.86 23.96 -33.72
C ALA A 606 20.22 24.26 -35.09
N THR A 607 20.49 25.46 -35.63
CA THR A 607 19.91 26.02 -36.86
C THR A 607 20.38 25.25 -38.09
N ASP A 608 19.57 24.32 -38.59
CA ASP A 608 19.78 23.65 -39.88
C ASP A 608 19.10 24.39 -41.04
N GLY A 609 18.42 25.50 -40.73
CA GLY A 609 17.67 26.32 -41.66
C GLY A 609 16.26 25.80 -41.90
N VAL A 610 15.71 24.94 -41.03
CA VAL A 610 14.48 24.19 -41.33
C VAL A 610 13.53 24.20 -40.16
N ALA A 611 12.31 24.70 -40.35
CA ALA A 611 11.25 24.61 -39.34
C ALA A 611 10.30 23.42 -39.59
N VAL A 612 10.15 22.99 -40.85
CA VAL A 612 9.29 21.86 -41.22
C VAL A 612 9.97 21.02 -42.30
N SER A 613 10.05 19.69 -42.11
CA SER A 613 10.64 18.77 -43.08
C SER A 613 9.91 17.44 -43.17
N ALA A 614 9.21 17.19 -44.28
CA ALA A 614 8.64 15.89 -44.61
C ALA A 614 9.63 14.99 -45.37
N ASN A 615 9.76 13.73 -44.95
CA ASN A 615 10.62 12.74 -45.56
C ASN A 615 10.08 12.25 -46.93
N GLY A 616 10.98 12.04 -47.89
CA GLY A 616 10.68 11.35 -49.14
C GLY A 616 9.49 11.97 -49.87
N ARG A 617 8.46 11.17 -50.17
CA ARG A 617 7.23 11.61 -50.84
C ARG A 617 6.21 12.29 -49.93
N GLY A 618 6.52 12.47 -48.66
CA GLY A 618 5.61 13.03 -47.66
C GLY A 618 5.15 14.45 -48.03
N ASN A 619 3.85 14.70 -47.98
CA ASN A 619 3.32 16.04 -48.25
C ASN A 619 3.39 16.91 -46.99
N VAL A 620 3.44 18.22 -47.17
CA VAL A 620 3.32 19.19 -46.08
C VAL A 620 2.04 20.00 -46.28
N LEU A 621 1.16 20.00 -45.28
CA LEU A 621 0.01 20.89 -45.18
C LEU A 621 0.14 21.74 -43.91
N LEU A 622 0.30 23.05 -44.11
CA LEU A 622 0.23 24.05 -43.05
C LEU A 622 -0.99 24.92 -43.30
N GLN A 623 -1.98 24.83 -42.43
CA GLN A 623 -3.21 25.59 -42.57
C GLN A 623 -3.45 26.41 -41.30
N SER A 624 -3.74 27.70 -41.44
CA SER A 624 -4.05 28.59 -40.33
C SER A 624 -5.25 29.47 -40.68
N ALA A 625 -6.26 29.47 -39.81
CA ALA A 625 -7.36 30.44 -39.90
C ALA A 625 -6.92 31.87 -39.49
N GLY A 626 -5.73 32.02 -38.89
CA GLY A 626 -5.06 33.29 -38.70
C GLY A 626 -3.88 33.45 -39.65
N ALA A 627 -2.79 34.05 -39.16
CA ALA A 627 -1.56 34.25 -39.93
C ALA A 627 -0.65 33.00 -39.91
N ILE A 628 0.23 32.91 -40.90
CA ILE A 628 1.40 32.01 -40.92
C ILE A 628 2.64 32.89 -41.12
N ALA A 629 3.63 32.75 -40.24
CA ALA A 629 4.87 33.51 -40.29
C ALA A 629 6.08 32.57 -40.22
N LEU A 630 6.87 32.54 -41.29
CA LEU A 630 8.17 31.86 -41.31
C LEU A 630 9.24 32.88 -40.92
N ALA A 631 9.98 32.59 -39.85
CA ALA A 631 11.09 33.41 -39.37
C ALA A 631 12.32 33.31 -40.30
N ASP A 632 13.37 34.09 -40.01
CA ASP A 632 14.58 34.10 -40.84
C ASP A 632 15.19 32.69 -40.94
N ASN A 633 15.45 32.23 -42.16
CA ASN A 633 15.96 30.88 -42.47
C ASN A 633 15.10 29.73 -41.93
N ALA A 634 13.78 29.92 -41.74
CA ALA A 634 12.88 28.87 -41.28
C ALA A 634 12.23 28.14 -42.46
N ASP A 635 12.94 27.23 -43.11
CA ASP A 635 12.46 26.59 -44.34
C ASP A 635 11.32 25.58 -44.09
N VAL A 636 10.50 25.40 -45.12
CA VAL A 636 9.51 24.32 -45.23
C VAL A 636 9.89 23.40 -46.39
N LEU A 637 10.23 22.15 -46.06
CA LEU A 637 10.78 21.18 -46.98
C LEU A 637 9.87 19.95 -47.13
N SER A 638 9.84 19.43 -48.35
CA SER A 638 9.43 18.07 -48.68
C SER A 638 10.48 17.47 -49.62
N GLY A 639 10.70 16.15 -49.62
CA GLY A 639 11.71 15.53 -50.48
C GLY A 639 11.29 15.37 -51.94
N SER A 640 10.01 15.06 -52.18
CA SER A 640 9.38 15.05 -53.49
C SER A 640 7.85 15.13 -53.41
N GLY A 641 7.31 15.42 -52.22
CA GLY A 641 5.88 15.57 -51.96
C GLY A 641 5.42 17.01 -52.21
N ASN A 642 4.12 17.23 -52.11
CA ASN A 642 3.53 18.55 -52.30
C ASN A 642 3.60 19.36 -51.01
N ILE A 643 3.78 20.67 -51.14
CA ILE A 643 3.69 21.61 -50.03
C ILE A 643 2.49 22.53 -50.26
N SER A 644 1.62 22.63 -49.27
CA SER A 644 0.47 23.52 -49.23
C SER A 644 0.52 24.37 -47.97
N ILE A 645 0.58 25.69 -48.15
CA ILE A 645 0.56 26.67 -47.05
C ILE A 645 -0.65 27.58 -47.25
N LEU A 646 -1.61 27.51 -46.33
CA LEU A 646 -2.88 28.22 -46.42
C LEU A 646 -3.07 29.09 -45.17
N ALA A 647 -2.97 30.40 -45.34
CA ALA A 647 -3.31 31.37 -44.30
C ALA A 647 -4.56 32.16 -44.70
N THR A 648 -5.56 32.23 -43.83
CA THR A 648 -6.68 33.19 -44.01
C THR A 648 -6.22 34.61 -43.67
N GLY A 649 -5.27 34.75 -42.75
CA GLY A 649 -4.57 35.99 -42.43
C GLY A 649 -3.37 36.25 -43.34
N ALA A 650 -2.36 36.93 -42.80
CA ALA A 650 -1.11 37.17 -43.52
C ALA A 650 -0.26 35.89 -43.63
N LEU A 651 0.31 35.64 -44.80
CA LEU A 651 1.43 34.72 -44.98
C LEU A 651 2.71 35.55 -45.14
N SER A 652 3.65 35.41 -44.21
CA SER A 652 4.92 36.13 -44.22
C SER A 652 6.09 35.15 -44.28
N LEU A 653 7.01 35.37 -45.22
CA LEU A 653 8.30 34.68 -45.31
C LEU A 653 9.39 35.72 -45.05
N ALA A 654 10.13 35.55 -43.95
CA ALA A 654 11.23 36.43 -43.61
C ALA A 654 12.48 36.11 -44.45
N ALA A 655 13.61 36.78 -44.15
CA ALA A 655 14.79 36.67 -44.99
C ALA A 655 15.35 35.24 -44.96
N GLY A 656 15.58 34.65 -46.14
CA GLY A 656 16.14 33.31 -46.26
C GLY A 656 15.17 32.17 -45.94
N ALA A 657 13.90 32.43 -45.65
CA ALA A 657 12.89 31.38 -45.51
C ALA A 657 12.42 30.90 -46.89
N ASP A 658 12.70 29.63 -47.22
CA ASP A 658 12.34 29.01 -48.48
C ASP A 658 11.27 27.92 -48.33
N VAL A 659 10.51 27.69 -49.40
CA VAL A 659 9.56 26.56 -49.52
C VAL A 659 10.02 25.68 -50.68
N ARG A 660 10.47 24.44 -50.40
CA ARG A 660 11.18 23.61 -51.40
C ARG A 660 10.73 22.16 -51.37
N THR A 661 10.60 21.57 -52.57
CA THR A 661 10.30 20.16 -52.82
C THR A 661 11.47 19.42 -53.42
#